data_AF-A0A3Q3E817-F1
#
_entry.id   AF-A0A3Q3E817-F1
#
_cell.length_a   1.000
_cell.length_b   1.000
_cell.length_c   1.000
_cell.angle_alpha   90.00
_cell.angle_beta   90.00
_cell.angle_gamma   90.00
#
_symmetry.space_group_name_H-M   'P 1'
#
loop_
_entity.id
_entity.type
_entity.pdbx_description
1 polymer ?
#
loop_
_entity_poly.entity_id
_entity_poly.type
_entity_poly.pdbx_seq_one_letter_code
_entity_poly.pdbx_strand_id
1 'polypeptide(L)'
;MKAEIDKIVTLSDGDSTAELQKYLSSLSNDELITVITNGALKGKKVGSMIKGIFKGSPSNSPEGSNRRLLVYQHCIPLCESGDLQTEVAADIIGLLMLETHTLTGSCLAQLASLFVDAIKVGKMGSGKSLELFPTVLTALSACDALSYGKGELSGEEYKKQLINSLCSSSQQCVFLCLPCCRDVPLSSEELQFVVEKVLRMFTKLDLQEIPPLVYQLLLLSAKGCKKQVLEGIIGYFKEQDILALATYSLFVTDTSYGDLCPFRVALLLSVARIQRYEEQVFDLLKGAIIKSFRDEQLQQGSKFLQDLLPGHCSVAQMILDTVNNSVFGWDHVTHGLVQLGFFLMDNFGPKPGPFGKTTEVSTSIARTPTQLACKLGGQVLLHGFKMHEPIRGEILEQVLNRLVSKTASPVSHYLDLFSDIVISAPMILLESSSKVTETFDNLSYLPLATVQGLLKAVQPLLKVSMSLKDALILVLRKAMFSSQLDGRKSAVTGFLLLLKNFKVLGSLASSQCSQAVSSSQVWAHIYSLCSLHRCFYTWGKISVQGFYDVLRRNSQLASSIMQTLLSQLRRYYEPEQDLLPPVKLEPCITALGDQVYLQEPLAHLLSCTVHCLLSLQNMRQSARANVEDSDDEAEEEEEEGYLSELQTILESMTRRMTKSELEDFELDKSAEFSMGSSVGVKNNIYAVLVMGVYEVLMEFSFTKANYSKSHFEELLELFNRYHKLAEILKEKSGKGRGPMQKTPRSLLSLGFISTLLSVLFRDSTQSREEALSVLRSSGEFVRYALSVAVQKIQQLEETGHAEGPDGQNTDRTFRFLCDMTSVLMWRYTNIPSTVEDAGKKEKRSSLSLMCLEGLLRIFTTCQQQYPDRMSMWRWKNNPTLPLST
;
A
#
# COMPACT_ATOMS: atom_id res chain seq x y z
N MET A 1 -47.09 4.75 -70.07
CA MET A 1 -46.27 4.68 -68.84
C MET A 1 -44.75 4.54 -69.09
N LYS A 2 -44.18 3.47 -69.70
CA LYS A 2 -42.75 3.51 -70.11
C LYS A 2 -42.47 4.67 -71.09
N ALA A 3 -43.46 4.92 -71.96
CA ALA A 3 -43.49 6.06 -72.88
C ALA A 3 -43.49 7.43 -72.19
N GLU A 4 -44.03 7.57 -70.96
CA GLU A 4 -44.04 8.85 -70.25
C GLU A 4 -42.67 9.14 -69.63
N ILE A 5 -42.03 8.14 -69.01
CA ILE A 5 -40.67 8.25 -68.46
C ILE A 5 -39.67 8.58 -69.57
N ASP A 6 -39.70 7.83 -70.67
CA ASP A 6 -38.80 8.07 -71.80
C ASP A 6 -39.09 9.43 -72.46
N LYS A 7 -40.33 9.92 -72.48
CA LYS A 7 -40.70 11.25 -73.01
C LYS A 7 -40.24 12.40 -72.10
N ILE A 8 -40.29 12.25 -70.78
CA ILE A 8 -39.73 13.25 -69.83
C ILE A 8 -38.21 13.34 -69.99
N VAL A 9 -37.54 12.19 -70.13
CA VAL A 9 -36.08 12.14 -70.29
C VAL A 9 -35.66 12.73 -71.65
N THR A 10 -36.32 12.39 -72.76
CA THR A 10 -35.98 12.96 -74.07
C THR A 10 -36.25 14.46 -74.18
N LEU A 11 -37.33 14.96 -73.58
CA LEU A 11 -37.62 16.39 -73.53
C LEU A 11 -36.65 17.15 -72.62
N SER A 12 -36.12 16.50 -71.58
CA SER A 12 -35.08 17.07 -70.71
C SER A 12 -33.69 17.12 -71.38
N ASP A 13 -33.37 16.15 -72.24
CA ASP A 13 -32.09 16.09 -72.95
C ASP A 13 -32.04 17.04 -74.17
N GLY A 14 -33.19 17.45 -74.69
CA GLY A 14 -33.32 18.37 -75.83
C GLY A 14 -33.38 19.87 -75.51
N ASP A 15 -33.19 20.28 -74.25
CA ASP A 15 -33.23 21.68 -73.75
C ASP A 15 -34.54 22.49 -74.02
N SER A 16 -35.60 21.83 -74.50
CA SER A 16 -36.93 22.43 -74.72
C SER A 16 -37.71 22.65 -73.41
N THR A 17 -37.26 23.58 -72.57
CA THR A 17 -37.84 23.88 -71.24
C THR A 17 -39.34 24.25 -71.29
N ALA A 18 -39.78 24.97 -72.33
CA ALA A 18 -41.18 25.39 -72.49
C ALA A 18 -42.13 24.22 -72.86
N GLU A 19 -41.65 23.27 -73.68
CA GLU A 19 -42.44 22.09 -74.06
C GLU A 19 -42.53 21.10 -72.89
N LEU A 20 -41.45 20.98 -72.11
CA LEU A 20 -41.41 20.21 -70.89
C LEU A 20 -42.35 20.77 -69.82
N GLN A 21 -42.38 22.09 -69.62
CA GLN A 21 -43.35 22.76 -68.74
C GLN A 21 -44.79 22.48 -69.15
N LYS A 22 -45.11 22.63 -70.43
CA LYS A 22 -46.46 22.41 -70.97
C LYS A 22 -46.90 20.94 -70.84
N TYR A 23 -45.97 20.00 -71.04
CA TYR A 23 -46.24 18.58 -70.86
C TYR A 23 -46.46 18.23 -69.38
N LEU A 24 -45.64 18.76 -68.47
CA LEU A 24 -45.80 18.55 -67.04
C LEU A 24 -47.08 19.21 -66.48
N SER A 25 -47.56 20.32 -67.06
CA SER A 25 -48.86 20.92 -66.72
C SER A 25 -50.06 20.15 -67.29
N SER A 26 -49.86 19.28 -68.27
CA SER A 26 -50.91 18.41 -68.80
C SER A 26 -51.15 17.14 -67.98
N LEU A 27 -50.22 16.80 -67.08
CA LEU A 27 -50.34 15.66 -66.17
C LEU A 27 -51.06 16.09 -64.89
N SER A 28 -51.97 15.26 -64.42
CA SER A 28 -52.55 15.39 -63.08
C SER A 28 -51.53 15.03 -62.00
N ASN A 29 -51.77 15.48 -60.77
CA ASN A 29 -50.91 15.17 -59.63
C ASN A 29 -50.77 13.66 -59.39
N ASP A 30 -51.86 12.89 -59.54
CA ASP A 30 -51.88 11.44 -59.34
C ASP A 30 -51.12 10.68 -60.44
N GLU A 31 -51.21 11.15 -61.69
CA GLU A 31 -50.42 10.60 -62.80
C GLU A 31 -48.93 10.86 -62.59
N LEU A 32 -48.54 12.05 -62.13
CA LEU A 32 -47.14 12.39 -61.84
C LEU A 32 -46.57 11.52 -60.70
N ILE A 33 -47.33 11.35 -59.62
CA ILE A 33 -47.00 10.45 -58.49
C ILE A 33 -46.79 9.01 -59.00
N THR A 34 -47.70 8.51 -59.84
CA THR A 34 -47.64 7.16 -60.41
C THR A 34 -46.43 6.96 -61.32
N VAL A 35 -46.05 7.98 -62.10
CA VAL A 35 -44.84 7.97 -62.93
C VAL A 35 -43.58 7.91 -62.07
N ILE A 36 -43.52 8.68 -60.98
CA ILE A 36 -42.39 8.68 -60.05
C ILE A 36 -42.23 7.33 -59.35
N THR A 37 -43.33 6.75 -58.81
CA THR A 37 -43.30 5.43 -58.15
C THR A 37 -42.82 4.33 -59.09
N ASN A 38 -43.37 4.29 -60.31
CA ASN A 38 -42.99 3.28 -61.31
C ASN A 38 -41.56 3.45 -61.82
N GLY A 39 -41.06 4.69 -61.88
CA GLY A 39 -39.65 4.96 -62.16
C GLY A 39 -38.77 4.41 -61.05
N ALA A 40 -39.04 4.80 -59.80
CA ALA A 40 -38.27 4.41 -58.63
C ALA A 40 -38.16 2.88 -58.47
N LEU A 41 -39.27 2.13 -58.62
CA LEU A 41 -39.29 0.67 -58.50
C LEU A 41 -38.49 -0.06 -59.60
N LYS A 42 -38.30 0.56 -60.77
CA LYS A 42 -37.55 -0.04 -61.90
C LYS A 42 -36.06 0.30 -61.88
N GLY A 43 -35.62 1.24 -61.04
CA GLY A 43 -34.23 1.64 -60.79
C GLY A 43 -33.48 2.31 -61.96
N LYS A 44 -33.86 2.05 -63.22
CA LYS A 44 -33.18 2.62 -64.41
C LYS A 44 -33.78 3.97 -64.79
N LYS A 45 -32.93 5.00 -64.92
CA LYS A 45 -33.23 6.39 -65.35
C LYS A 45 -34.01 7.28 -64.36
N VAL A 46 -34.18 6.86 -63.11
CA VAL A 46 -34.93 7.64 -62.08
C VAL A 46 -34.30 9.01 -61.83
N GLY A 47 -32.97 9.06 -61.72
CA GLY A 47 -32.27 10.32 -61.48
C GLY A 47 -32.42 11.31 -62.64
N SER A 48 -32.32 10.86 -63.89
CA SER A 48 -32.54 11.71 -65.07
C SER A 48 -33.99 12.19 -65.19
N MET A 49 -34.95 11.33 -64.83
CA MET A 49 -36.37 11.68 -64.80
C MET A 49 -36.67 12.77 -63.77
N ILE A 50 -36.18 12.62 -62.53
CA ILE A 50 -36.37 13.61 -61.46
C ILE A 50 -35.69 14.94 -61.82
N LYS A 51 -34.47 14.91 -62.35
CA LYS A 51 -33.79 16.11 -62.89
C LYS A 51 -34.61 16.79 -63.99
N GLY A 52 -35.20 16.01 -64.89
CA GLY A 52 -36.09 16.53 -65.94
C GLY A 52 -37.33 17.22 -65.36
N ILE A 53 -37.96 16.62 -64.35
CA ILE A 53 -39.13 17.22 -63.67
C ILE A 53 -38.75 18.56 -62.99
N PHE A 54 -37.58 18.64 -62.35
CA PHE A 54 -37.08 19.88 -61.73
C PHE A 54 -36.75 20.96 -62.75
N LYS A 55 -36.10 20.62 -63.88
CA LYS A 55 -35.84 21.54 -65.00
C LYS A 55 -37.14 22.08 -65.62
N GLY A 56 -38.15 21.23 -65.75
CA GLY A 56 -39.46 21.57 -66.32
C GLY A 56 -40.42 22.27 -65.36
N SER A 57 -39.99 22.60 -64.14
CA SER A 57 -40.85 23.20 -63.11
C SER A 57 -40.10 24.35 -62.44
N PRO A 58 -40.07 25.58 -62.99
CA PRO A 58 -39.27 26.66 -62.42
C PRO A 58 -39.90 27.22 -61.13
N SER A 59 -39.07 27.71 -60.21
CA SER A 59 -39.50 28.22 -58.89
C SER A 59 -40.22 29.57 -58.92
N ASN A 60 -40.11 30.30 -60.03
CA ASN A 60 -40.80 31.58 -60.27
C ASN A 60 -42.27 31.42 -60.67
N SER A 61 -42.71 30.21 -61.06
CA SER A 61 -44.10 29.91 -61.40
C SER A 61 -44.79 29.21 -60.22
N PRO A 62 -46.01 29.62 -59.84
CA PRO A 62 -46.75 28.98 -58.74
C PRO A 62 -47.04 27.50 -59.03
N GLU A 63 -47.35 27.16 -60.29
CA GLU A 63 -47.56 25.78 -60.73
C GLU A 63 -46.27 24.95 -60.65
N GLY A 64 -45.13 25.56 -60.99
CA GLY A 64 -43.81 24.94 -60.90
C GLY A 64 -43.40 24.69 -59.45
N SER A 65 -43.58 25.68 -58.57
CA SER A 65 -43.27 25.56 -57.13
C SER A 65 -44.14 24.50 -56.45
N ASN A 66 -45.44 24.44 -56.78
CA ASN A 66 -46.34 23.40 -56.25
C ASN A 66 -45.96 22.00 -56.76
N ARG A 67 -45.57 21.87 -58.04
CA ARG A 67 -45.10 20.59 -58.59
C ARG A 67 -43.80 20.13 -57.94
N ARG A 68 -42.86 21.04 -57.67
CA ARG A 68 -41.64 20.73 -56.92
C ARG A 68 -41.96 20.23 -55.52
N LEU A 69 -42.83 20.93 -54.79
CA LEU A 69 -43.26 20.52 -53.45
C LEU A 69 -43.89 19.12 -53.47
N LEU A 70 -44.76 18.83 -54.45
CA LEU A 70 -45.40 17.53 -54.62
C LEU A 70 -44.38 16.41 -54.84
N VAL A 71 -43.33 16.65 -55.62
CA VAL A 71 -42.23 15.69 -55.83
C VAL A 71 -41.54 15.36 -54.51
N TYR A 72 -41.22 16.36 -53.68
CA TYR A 72 -40.62 16.12 -52.36
C TYR A 72 -41.59 15.37 -51.43
N GLN A 73 -42.86 15.78 -51.37
CA GLN A 73 -43.89 15.15 -50.53
C GLN A 73 -44.13 13.68 -50.87
N HIS A 74 -43.94 13.28 -52.13
CA HIS A 74 -44.09 11.89 -52.56
C HIS A 74 -42.80 11.07 -52.46
N CYS A 75 -41.65 11.65 -52.83
CA CYS A 75 -40.37 10.95 -52.79
C CYS A 75 -39.90 10.63 -51.36
N ILE A 76 -40.22 11.48 -50.36
CA ILE A 76 -39.83 11.26 -48.97
C ILE A 76 -40.47 9.98 -48.39
N PRO A 77 -41.81 9.80 -48.38
CA PRO A 77 -42.44 8.56 -47.94
C PRO A 77 -42.04 7.34 -48.78
N LEU A 78 -41.82 7.52 -50.09
CA LEU A 78 -41.39 6.43 -50.97
C LEU A 78 -39.99 5.90 -50.64
N CYS A 79 -39.07 6.77 -50.18
CA CYS A 79 -37.75 6.35 -49.69
C CYS A 79 -37.80 5.72 -48.28
N GLU A 80 -38.89 5.95 -47.54
CA GLU A 80 -39.13 5.39 -46.21
C GLU A 80 -39.92 4.08 -46.23
N SER A 81 -40.66 3.78 -47.30
CA SER A 81 -41.51 2.58 -47.39
C SER A 81 -40.73 1.26 -47.37
N GLY A 82 -39.43 1.31 -47.66
CA GLY A 82 -38.54 0.14 -47.71
C GLY A 82 -38.62 -0.66 -49.02
N ASP A 83 -39.47 -0.25 -49.96
CA ASP A 83 -39.69 -0.95 -51.24
C ASP A 83 -38.59 -0.69 -52.29
N LEU A 84 -37.69 0.26 -52.01
CA LEU A 84 -36.63 0.69 -52.92
C LEU A 84 -35.27 0.08 -52.57
N GLN A 85 -34.46 -0.20 -53.59
CA GLN A 85 -33.03 -0.51 -53.42
C GLN A 85 -32.29 0.65 -52.77
N THR A 86 -31.33 0.33 -51.90
CA THR A 86 -30.61 1.32 -51.09
C THR A 86 -29.88 2.38 -51.91
N GLU A 87 -29.32 2.00 -53.06
CA GLU A 87 -28.66 2.89 -54.02
C GLU A 87 -29.65 3.86 -54.68
N VAL A 88 -30.81 3.36 -55.12
CA VAL A 88 -31.85 4.19 -55.76
C VAL A 88 -32.43 5.20 -54.78
N ALA A 89 -32.65 4.81 -53.51
CA ALA A 89 -33.10 5.74 -52.49
C ALA A 89 -32.05 6.83 -52.18
N ALA A 90 -30.76 6.46 -52.12
CA ALA A 90 -29.67 7.42 -51.91
C ALA A 90 -29.54 8.40 -53.10
N ASP A 91 -29.66 7.91 -54.33
CA ASP A 91 -29.65 8.75 -55.54
C ASP A 91 -30.82 9.75 -55.54
N ILE A 92 -32.03 9.31 -55.17
CA ILE A 92 -33.19 10.20 -55.06
C ILE A 92 -32.94 11.27 -54.00
N ILE A 93 -32.49 10.88 -52.79
CA ILE A 93 -32.22 11.82 -51.70
C ILE A 93 -31.12 12.82 -52.08
N GLY A 94 -30.02 12.36 -52.70
CA GLY A 94 -28.94 13.23 -53.17
C GLY A 94 -29.40 14.26 -54.19
N LEU A 95 -30.33 13.89 -55.08
CA LEU A 95 -30.93 14.83 -56.04
C LEU A 95 -31.86 15.83 -55.38
N LEU A 96 -32.65 15.40 -54.40
CA LEU A 96 -33.46 16.31 -53.60
C LEU A 96 -32.58 17.30 -52.84
N MET A 97 -31.48 16.87 -52.21
CA MET A 97 -30.56 17.77 -51.52
C MET A 97 -29.98 18.84 -52.46
N LEU A 98 -29.57 18.45 -53.67
CA LEU A 98 -29.04 19.39 -54.67
C LEU A 98 -30.04 20.46 -55.07
N GLU A 99 -31.32 20.12 -55.26
CA GLU A 99 -32.35 21.05 -55.73
C GLU A 99 -33.04 21.83 -54.60
N THR A 100 -32.72 21.57 -53.32
CA THR A 100 -33.44 22.15 -52.16
C THR A 100 -33.28 23.68 -52.08
N HIS A 101 -32.12 24.23 -52.44
CA HIS A 101 -31.85 25.67 -52.44
C HIS A 101 -32.70 26.46 -53.45
N THR A 102 -33.35 25.77 -54.39
CA THR A 102 -34.18 26.39 -55.44
C THR A 102 -35.66 26.47 -55.06
N LEU A 103 -36.05 25.96 -53.87
CA LEU A 103 -37.41 26.02 -53.36
C LEU A 103 -37.73 27.40 -52.77
N THR A 104 -39.01 27.78 -52.81
CA THR A 104 -39.50 29.00 -52.16
C THR A 104 -39.62 28.81 -50.65
N GLY A 105 -39.53 29.91 -49.89
CA GLY A 105 -39.60 29.86 -48.42
C GLY A 105 -40.86 29.19 -47.85
N SER A 106 -42.03 29.38 -48.49
CA SER A 106 -43.28 28.74 -48.09
C SER A 106 -43.26 27.22 -48.31
N CYS A 107 -42.68 26.75 -49.41
CA CYS A 107 -42.48 25.33 -49.66
C CYS A 107 -41.48 24.70 -48.68
N LEU A 108 -40.38 25.39 -48.36
CA LEU A 108 -39.41 24.94 -47.36
C LEU A 108 -40.04 24.83 -45.97
N ALA A 109 -40.88 25.81 -45.58
CA ALA A 109 -41.58 25.79 -44.30
C ALA A 109 -42.57 24.62 -44.19
N GLN A 110 -43.30 24.30 -45.26
CA GLN A 110 -44.20 23.16 -45.32
C GLN A 110 -43.46 21.82 -45.30
N LEU A 111 -42.34 21.70 -46.02
CA LEU A 111 -41.49 20.50 -45.96
C LEU A 111 -40.91 20.29 -44.57
N ALA A 112 -40.41 21.36 -43.94
CA ALA A 112 -39.88 21.27 -42.59
C ALA A 112 -40.95 20.85 -41.58
N SER A 113 -42.19 21.37 -41.66
CA SER A 113 -43.28 20.90 -40.79
C SER A 113 -43.65 19.44 -41.03
N LEU A 114 -43.63 18.98 -42.29
CA LEU A 114 -43.89 17.56 -42.61
C LEU A 114 -42.85 16.64 -41.98
N PHE A 115 -41.57 17.01 -42.02
CA PHE A 115 -40.53 16.27 -41.31
C PHE A 115 -40.77 16.24 -39.80
N VAL A 116 -41.08 17.40 -39.19
CA VAL A 116 -41.35 17.48 -37.74
C VAL A 116 -42.55 16.61 -37.34
N ASP A 117 -43.62 16.61 -38.13
CA ASP A 117 -44.82 15.81 -37.87
C ASP A 117 -44.56 14.31 -38.10
N ALA A 118 -43.79 13.95 -39.13
CA ALA A 118 -43.41 12.56 -39.38
C ALA A 118 -42.49 11.99 -38.29
N ILE A 119 -41.58 12.82 -37.76
CA ILE A 119 -40.71 12.50 -36.62
C ILE A 119 -41.56 12.32 -35.35
N LYS A 120 -42.52 13.22 -35.07
CA LYS A 120 -43.43 13.12 -33.92
C LYS A 120 -44.24 11.83 -33.87
N VAL A 121 -44.70 11.36 -35.03
CA VAL A 121 -45.55 10.17 -35.17
C VAL A 121 -44.72 8.88 -35.32
N GLY A 122 -43.39 8.98 -35.43
CA GLY A 122 -42.50 7.82 -35.52
C GLY A 122 -42.60 7.05 -36.84
N LYS A 123 -43.03 7.71 -37.93
CA LYS A 123 -43.26 7.05 -39.23
C LYS A 123 -41.99 6.91 -40.09
N MET A 124 -40.85 7.41 -39.63
CA MET A 124 -39.58 7.42 -40.37
C MET A 124 -38.86 6.07 -40.27
N GLY A 125 -39.34 5.04 -40.99
CA GLY A 125 -38.85 3.66 -40.86
C GLY A 125 -37.37 3.45 -41.24
N SER A 126 -36.90 4.04 -42.36
CA SER A 126 -35.53 3.84 -42.87
C SER A 126 -34.53 4.92 -42.42
N GLY A 127 -35.01 6.05 -41.89
CA GLY A 127 -34.19 7.19 -41.44
C GLY A 127 -33.42 7.94 -42.53
N LYS A 128 -33.37 7.45 -43.78
CA LYS A 128 -32.55 8.03 -44.86
C LYS A 128 -33.02 9.41 -45.33
N SER A 129 -34.34 9.60 -45.40
CA SER A 129 -34.94 10.88 -45.73
C SER A 129 -34.55 12.01 -44.76
N LEU A 130 -34.12 11.68 -43.54
CA LEU A 130 -33.66 12.65 -42.55
C LEU A 130 -32.32 13.30 -42.91
N GLU A 131 -31.55 12.73 -43.85
CA GLU A 131 -30.34 13.38 -44.38
C GLU A 131 -30.67 14.66 -45.16
N LEU A 132 -31.89 14.75 -45.72
CA LEU A 132 -32.39 15.94 -46.41
C LEU A 132 -32.76 17.07 -45.41
N PHE A 133 -33.17 16.71 -44.19
CA PHE A 133 -33.71 17.64 -43.22
C PHE A 133 -32.73 18.76 -42.82
N PRO A 134 -31.43 18.50 -42.56
CA PRO A 134 -30.43 19.55 -42.35
C PRO A 134 -30.32 20.56 -43.50
N THR A 135 -30.36 20.07 -44.75
CA THR A 135 -30.29 20.91 -45.95
C THR A 135 -31.52 21.81 -46.06
N VAL A 136 -32.71 21.28 -45.76
CA VAL A 136 -33.97 22.05 -45.73
C VAL A 136 -33.92 23.13 -44.65
N LEU A 137 -33.47 22.81 -43.43
CA LEU A 137 -33.35 23.79 -42.35
C LEU A 137 -32.31 24.87 -42.64
N THR A 138 -31.21 24.51 -43.31
CA THR A 138 -30.16 25.46 -43.71
C THR A 138 -30.65 26.39 -44.82
N ALA A 139 -31.35 25.87 -45.83
CA ALA A 139 -31.98 26.68 -46.88
C ALA A 139 -33.08 27.59 -46.30
N LEU A 140 -33.86 27.09 -45.33
CA LEU A 140 -34.87 27.87 -44.63
C LEU A 140 -34.25 29.03 -43.84
N SER A 141 -33.12 28.82 -43.14
CA SER A 141 -32.45 29.89 -42.40
C SER A 141 -31.93 31.02 -43.30
N ALA A 142 -31.67 30.76 -44.58
CA ALA A 142 -31.24 31.77 -45.54
C ALA A 142 -32.40 32.63 -46.10
N CYS A 143 -33.65 32.38 -45.70
CA CYS A 143 -34.81 33.14 -46.14
C CYS A 143 -35.05 34.37 -45.24
N ASP A 144 -35.07 35.58 -45.82
CA ASP A 144 -35.23 36.84 -45.07
C ASP A 144 -36.64 37.02 -44.47
N ALA A 145 -37.70 36.66 -45.19
CA ALA A 145 -39.09 36.79 -44.76
C ALA A 145 -39.97 35.64 -45.25
N LEU A 146 -40.73 35.04 -44.34
CA LEU A 146 -41.68 33.94 -44.55
C LEU A 146 -43.09 34.38 -44.14
N SER A 147 -44.09 34.06 -44.96
CA SER A 147 -45.49 34.27 -44.58
C SER A 147 -45.94 33.21 -43.58
N TYR A 148 -46.19 33.64 -42.33
CA TYR A 148 -46.65 32.75 -41.25
C TYR A 148 -47.91 33.30 -40.59
N GLY A 149 -49.05 32.62 -40.80
CA GLY A 149 -50.34 33.05 -40.27
C GLY A 149 -50.78 34.42 -40.82
N LYS A 150 -50.80 35.44 -39.96
CA LYS A 150 -51.17 36.83 -40.32
C LYS A 150 -49.97 37.81 -40.35
N GLY A 151 -48.74 37.31 -40.20
CA GLY A 151 -47.52 38.13 -40.15
C GLY A 151 -46.35 37.55 -40.95
N GLU A 152 -45.21 38.22 -40.86
CA GLU A 152 -43.93 37.80 -41.45
C GLU A 152 -42.98 37.34 -40.33
N LEU A 153 -42.34 36.19 -40.52
CA LEU A 153 -41.28 35.68 -39.64
C LEU A 153 -40.00 35.50 -40.46
N SER A 154 -38.83 35.68 -39.84
CA SER A 154 -37.57 35.35 -40.51
C SER A 154 -37.39 33.83 -40.59
N GLY A 155 -36.60 33.37 -41.57
CA GLY A 155 -36.23 31.97 -41.70
C GLY A 155 -35.55 31.39 -40.46
N GLU A 156 -34.72 32.20 -39.78
CA GLU A 156 -34.06 31.81 -38.54
C GLU A 156 -35.04 31.66 -37.36
N GLU A 157 -35.99 32.58 -37.20
CA GLU A 157 -37.01 32.49 -36.15
C GLU A 157 -37.93 31.28 -36.34
N TYR A 158 -38.31 31.00 -37.59
CA TYR A 158 -39.13 29.83 -37.91
C TYR A 158 -38.37 28.52 -37.64
N LYS A 159 -37.09 28.46 -38.00
CA LYS A 159 -36.20 27.33 -37.65
C LYS A 159 -36.10 27.13 -36.14
N LYS A 160 -35.95 28.20 -35.35
CA LYS A 160 -35.90 28.11 -33.87
C LYS A 160 -37.18 27.49 -33.31
N GLN A 161 -38.35 27.86 -33.84
CA GLN A 161 -39.63 27.25 -33.46
C GLN A 161 -39.72 25.77 -33.83
N LEU A 162 -39.22 25.38 -35.02
CA LEU A 162 -39.20 23.99 -35.45
C LEU A 162 -38.31 23.12 -34.56
N ILE A 163 -37.11 23.61 -34.20
CA ILE A 163 -36.20 22.93 -33.28
C ILE A 163 -36.86 22.79 -31.90
N ASN A 164 -37.50 23.85 -31.40
CA ASN A 164 -38.23 23.79 -30.12
C ASN A 164 -39.37 22.75 -30.13
N SER A 165 -40.10 22.66 -31.24
CA SER A 165 -41.16 21.67 -31.45
C SER A 165 -40.60 20.24 -31.51
N LEU A 166 -39.48 20.01 -32.20
CA LEU A 166 -38.79 18.72 -32.25
C LEU A 166 -38.35 18.26 -30.85
N CYS A 167 -37.69 19.14 -30.09
CA CYS A 167 -37.22 18.84 -28.76
C CYS A 167 -38.33 18.73 -27.70
N SER A 168 -39.56 19.11 -28.03
CA SER A 168 -40.74 18.94 -27.17
C SER A 168 -41.49 17.62 -27.41
N SER A 169 -41.07 16.85 -28.42
CA SER A 169 -41.74 15.63 -28.87
C SER A 169 -41.17 14.36 -28.21
N SER A 170 -41.87 13.22 -28.38
CA SER A 170 -41.75 11.95 -27.63
C SER A 170 -40.34 11.28 -27.61
N GLN A 171 -40.16 10.30 -26.70
CA GLN A 171 -38.91 9.53 -26.45
C GLN A 171 -38.20 9.01 -27.70
N GLN A 172 -38.94 8.56 -28.73
CA GLN A 172 -38.38 7.97 -29.96
C GLN A 172 -37.70 8.99 -30.87
N CYS A 173 -37.96 10.29 -30.69
CA CYS A 173 -37.41 11.36 -31.53
C CYS A 173 -35.90 11.54 -31.31
N VAL A 174 -35.36 11.21 -30.14
CA VAL A 174 -34.02 11.63 -29.71
C VAL A 174 -32.90 10.99 -30.55
N PHE A 175 -33.00 9.68 -30.83
CA PHE A 175 -32.01 8.96 -31.64
C PHE A 175 -31.97 9.40 -33.10
N LEU A 176 -33.12 9.81 -33.64
CA LEU A 176 -33.25 10.28 -35.03
C LEU A 176 -32.91 11.78 -35.17
N CYS A 177 -33.21 12.60 -34.15
CA CYS A 177 -33.02 14.05 -34.21
C CYS A 177 -31.57 14.50 -33.97
N LEU A 178 -30.82 13.78 -33.11
CA LEU A 178 -29.45 14.17 -32.74
C LEU A 178 -28.47 14.19 -33.93
N PRO A 179 -28.44 13.16 -34.81
CA PRO A 179 -27.64 13.21 -36.03
C PRO A 179 -28.01 14.40 -36.92
N CYS A 180 -29.31 14.70 -37.10
CA CYS A 180 -29.74 15.87 -37.88
C CYS A 180 -29.22 17.19 -37.28
N CYS A 181 -29.29 17.34 -35.97
CA CYS A 181 -28.78 18.53 -35.26
C CYS A 181 -27.26 18.71 -35.43
N ARG A 182 -26.51 17.63 -35.71
CA ARG A 182 -25.07 17.68 -36.01
C ARG A 182 -24.79 18.28 -37.38
N ASP A 183 -25.70 18.19 -38.34
CA ASP A 183 -25.45 18.69 -39.69
C ASP A 183 -26.12 20.06 -39.95
N VAL A 184 -26.97 20.53 -39.01
CA VAL A 184 -27.58 21.88 -39.02
C VAL A 184 -26.68 22.91 -38.32
N PRO A 185 -26.46 24.12 -38.86
CA PRO A 185 -25.80 25.20 -38.12
C PRO A 185 -26.71 25.64 -36.95
N LEU A 186 -26.29 25.45 -35.70
CA LEU A 186 -27.09 25.83 -34.52
C LEU A 186 -26.47 27.06 -33.85
N SER A 187 -27.31 27.99 -33.40
CA SER A 187 -26.88 29.07 -32.50
C SER A 187 -26.53 28.51 -31.11
N SER A 188 -25.79 29.29 -30.31
CA SER A 188 -25.39 28.85 -28.96
C SER A 188 -26.60 28.57 -28.06
N GLU A 189 -27.68 29.34 -28.19
CA GLU A 189 -28.92 29.14 -27.42
C GLU A 189 -29.65 27.86 -27.84
N GLU A 190 -29.75 27.61 -29.15
CA GLU A 190 -30.39 26.40 -29.68
C GLU A 190 -29.60 25.15 -29.27
N LEU A 191 -28.26 25.21 -29.34
CA LEU A 191 -27.40 24.09 -28.93
C LEU A 191 -27.58 23.79 -27.44
N GLN A 192 -27.57 24.80 -26.57
CA GLN A 192 -27.79 24.64 -25.14
C GLN A 192 -29.17 24.03 -24.84
N PHE A 193 -30.21 24.49 -25.54
CA PHE A 193 -31.57 23.97 -25.37
C PHE A 193 -31.68 22.50 -25.79
N VAL A 194 -31.10 22.13 -26.94
CA VAL A 194 -31.05 20.72 -27.41
C VAL A 194 -30.32 19.85 -26.40
N VAL A 195 -29.14 20.27 -25.93
CA VAL A 195 -28.34 19.53 -24.94
C VAL A 195 -29.13 19.30 -23.65
N GLU A 196 -29.76 20.35 -23.09
CA GLU A 196 -30.52 20.24 -21.85
C GLU A 196 -31.71 19.28 -21.98
N LYS A 197 -32.39 19.31 -23.13
CA LYS A 197 -33.52 18.39 -23.39
C LYS A 197 -33.06 16.95 -23.51
N VAL A 198 -31.96 16.69 -24.20
CA VAL A 198 -31.38 15.33 -24.32
C VAL A 198 -30.97 14.80 -22.96
N LEU A 199 -30.33 15.62 -22.12
CA LEU A 199 -29.93 15.22 -20.77
C LEU A 199 -31.14 14.87 -19.88
N ARG A 200 -32.22 15.65 -19.94
CA ARG A 200 -33.46 15.33 -19.20
C ARG A 200 -34.09 14.00 -19.65
N MET A 201 -33.84 13.58 -20.89
CA MET A 201 -34.35 12.32 -21.42
C MET A 201 -33.62 11.09 -20.90
N PHE A 202 -32.41 11.20 -20.36
CA PHE A 202 -31.66 10.05 -19.83
C PHE A 202 -32.44 9.29 -18.75
N THR A 203 -33.18 10.00 -17.88
CA THR A 203 -34.01 9.41 -16.81
C THR A 203 -35.21 8.60 -17.32
N LYS A 204 -35.53 8.69 -18.61
CA LYS A 204 -36.72 8.07 -19.21
C LYS A 204 -36.38 6.95 -20.20
N LEU A 205 -35.09 6.68 -20.42
CA LEU A 205 -34.60 5.67 -21.36
C LEU A 205 -34.07 4.48 -20.59
N ASP A 206 -34.06 3.31 -21.25
CA ASP A 206 -33.47 2.12 -20.66
C ASP A 206 -31.94 2.25 -20.61
N LEU A 207 -31.30 1.66 -19.59
CA LEU A 207 -29.85 1.78 -19.37
C LEU A 207 -28.99 1.36 -20.59
N GLN A 208 -29.50 0.45 -21.43
CA GLN A 208 -28.82 -0.02 -22.64
C GLN A 208 -28.86 1.00 -23.80
N GLU A 209 -29.82 1.91 -23.80
CA GLU A 209 -30.00 2.93 -24.84
C GLU A 209 -29.14 4.18 -24.58
N ILE A 210 -28.64 4.33 -23.35
CA ILE A 210 -27.87 5.51 -22.93
C ILE A 210 -26.47 5.59 -23.59
N PRO A 211 -25.65 4.52 -23.67
CA PRO A 211 -24.33 4.60 -24.31
C PRO A 211 -24.31 5.11 -25.77
N PRO A 212 -25.16 4.61 -26.70
CA PRO A 212 -25.19 5.14 -28.06
C PRO A 212 -25.68 6.60 -28.10
N LEU A 213 -26.57 6.98 -27.18
CA LEU A 213 -27.04 8.35 -27.06
C LEU A 213 -25.94 9.30 -26.57
N VAL A 214 -25.16 8.90 -25.55
CA VAL A 214 -24.00 9.64 -25.06
C VAL A 214 -22.97 9.84 -26.16
N TYR A 215 -22.71 8.81 -26.98
CA TYR A 215 -21.81 8.94 -28.13
C TYR A 215 -22.27 10.03 -29.11
N GLN A 216 -23.56 10.05 -29.49
CA GLN A 216 -24.11 11.09 -30.37
C GLN A 216 -24.07 12.48 -29.74
N LEU A 217 -24.34 12.58 -28.43
CA LEU A 217 -24.26 13.84 -27.70
C LEU A 217 -22.82 14.38 -27.62
N LEU A 218 -21.83 13.51 -27.44
CA LEU A 218 -20.42 13.87 -27.45
C LEU A 218 -19.98 14.37 -28.84
N LEU A 219 -20.45 13.75 -29.93
CA LEU A 219 -20.21 14.25 -31.28
C LEU A 219 -20.82 15.64 -31.50
N LEU A 220 -22.04 15.88 -31.00
CA LEU A 220 -22.68 17.20 -31.07
C LEU A 220 -21.89 18.26 -30.27
N SER A 221 -21.30 17.87 -29.13
CA SER A 221 -20.49 18.74 -28.27
C SER A 221 -19.23 19.30 -28.96
N ALA A 222 -18.83 18.73 -30.10
CA ALA A 222 -17.77 19.30 -30.93
C ALA A 222 -18.09 20.73 -31.40
N LYS A 223 -19.38 21.07 -31.54
CA LYS A 223 -19.87 22.41 -31.90
C LYS A 223 -19.88 23.41 -30.73
N GLY A 224 -19.90 22.94 -29.47
CA GLY A 224 -20.05 23.80 -28.29
C GLY A 224 -20.59 23.06 -27.05
N CYS A 225 -20.85 23.80 -25.96
CA CYS A 225 -21.49 23.27 -24.73
C CYS A 225 -20.80 22.05 -24.06
N LYS A 226 -19.50 21.83 -24.30
CA LYS A 226 -18.74 20.67 -23.78
C LYS A 226 -18.88 20.49 -22.26
N LYS A 227 -18.77 21.59 -21.50
CA LYS A 227 -18.88 21.58 -20.03
C LYS A 227 -20.25 21.07 -19.59
N GLN A 228 -21.32 21.62 -20.14
CA GLN A 228 -22.70 21.25 -19.79
C GLN A 228 -23.02 19.80 -20.16
N VAL A 229 -22.53 19.33 -21.31
CA VAL A 229 -22.67 17.92 -21.72
C VAL A 229 -21.98 17.00 -20.71
N LEU A 230 -20.73 17.28 -20.36
CA LEU A 230 -19.97 16.47 -19.39
C LEU A 230 -20.59 16.52 -17.99
N GLU A 231 -20.96 17.71 -17.49
CA GLU A 231 -21.63 17.87 -16.19
C GLU A 231 -22.98 17.16 -16.15
N GLY A 232 -23.75 17.19 -17.25
CA GLY A 232 -25.02 16.48 -17.36
C GLY A 232 -24.86 14.96 -17.33
N ILE A 233 -23.89 14.43 -18.09
CA ILE A 233 -23.59 12.98 -18.10
C ILE A 233 -23.10 12.53 -16.71
N ILE A 234 -22.12 13.25 -16.14
CA ILE A 234 -21.56 12.93 -14.81
C ILE A 234 -22.63 13.06 -13.73
N GLY A 235 -23.47 14.09 -13.78
CA GLY A 235 -24.58 14.30 -12.84
C GLY A 235 -25.58 13.16 -12.89
N TYR A 236 -25.99 12.73 -14.08
CA TYR A 236 -26.89 11.60 -14.26
C TYR A 236 -26.32 10.32 -13.65
N PHE A 237 -25.08 9.93 -13.98
CA PHE A 237 -24.48 8.71 -13.42
C PHE A 237 -24.17 8.82 -11.92
N LYS A 238 -23.87 10.01 -11.40
CA LYS A 238 -23.74 10.24 -9.95
C LYS A 238 -25.06 9.96 -9.22
N GLU A 239 -26.18 10.43 -9.76
CA GLU A 239 -27.50 10.14 -9.18
C GLU A 239 -27.83 8.63 -9.24
N GLN A 240 -27.51 7.96 -10.35
CA GLN A 240 -27.70 6.51 -10.48
C GLN A 240 -26.83 5.73 -9.49
N ASP A 241 -25.57 6.11 -9.29
CA ASP A 241 -24.68 5.49 -8.29
C ASP A 241 -25.27 5.62 -6.87
N ILE A 242 -25.81 6.79 -6.51
CA ILE A 242 -26.45 7.01 -5.22
C ILE A 242 -27.69 6.13 -5.06
N LEU A 243 -28.53 6.02 -6.09
CA LEU A 243 -29.72 5.16 -6.07
C LEU A 243 -29.38 3.67 -5.94
N ALA A 244 -28.34 3.22 -6.66
CA ALA A 244 -27.83 1.86 -6.56
C ALA A 244 -27.29 1.57 -5.14
N LEU A 245 -26.52 2.50 -4.57
CA LEU A 245 -25.97 2.36 -3.21
C LEU A 245 -27.03 2.47 -2.11
N ALA A 246 -28.06 3.31 -2.27
CA ALA A 246 -29.16 3.47 -1.31
C ALA A 246 -30.01 2.20 -1.14
N THR A 247 -29.99 1.31 -2.13
CA THR A 247 -30.63 -0.01 -2.05
C THR A 247 -29.84 -0.99 -1.16
N TYR A 248 -28.53 -0.76 -0.97
CA TYR A 248 -27.62 -1.64 -0.22
C TYR A 248 -27.04 -1.03 1.08
N SER A 249 -27.14 0.29 1.31
CA SER A 249 -26.68 0.93 2.55
C SER A 249 -27.42 2.24 2.85
N LEU A 250 -27.86 2.40 4.10
CA LEU A 250 -28.86 3.39 4.53
C LEU A 250 -28.35 4.84 4.75
N PHE A 251 -27.15 5.20 4.32
CA PHE A 251 -26.58 6.53 4.59
C PHE A 251 -25.67 7.03 3.47
N VAL A 252 -26.21 7.81 2.54
CA VAL A 252 -25.39 8.72 1.71
C VAL A 252 -26.06 10.08 1.74
N THR A 253 -25.59 10.97 2.62
CA THR A 253 -26.00 12.37 2.67
C THR A 253 -25.17 13.20 1.71
N ASP A 254 -25.85 13.88 0.79
CA ASP A 254 -25.27 14.79 -0.20
C ASP A 254 -24.40 15.86 0.50
N THR A 255 -23.07 15.79 0.35
CA THR A 255 -22.16 16.78 0.94
C THR A 255 -20.97 17.15 0.04
N SER A 256 -21.01 18.42 -0.35
CA SER A 256 -19.99 19.45 -0.66
C SER A 256 -18.52 19.18 -1.03
N TYR A 257 -18.07 17.97 -1.38
CA TYR A 257 -16.94 17.90 -2.31
C TYR A 257 -17.47 18.14 -3.71
N GLY A 258 -17.49 19.41 -4.10
CA GLY A 258 -17.69 19.80 -5.48
C GLY A 258 -16.78 18.95 -6.36
N ASP A 259 -17.42 18.21 -7.27
CA ASP A 259 -16.88 17.51 -8.43
C ASP A 259 -16.59 16.00 -8.39
N LEU A 260 -16.09 15.36 -7.34
CA LEU A 260 -15.68 13.94 -7.44
C LEU A 260 -16.77 12.93 -6.99
N CYS A 261 -16.92 11.85 -7.76
CA CYS A 261 -17.74 10.68 -7.47
C CYS A 261 -17.07 9.42 -8.05
N PRO A 262 -17.47 8.19 -7.65
CA PRO A 262 -16.88 6.95 -8.17
C PRO A 262 -16.88 6.89 -9.71
N PHE A 263 -17.97 7.30 -10.38
CA PHE A 263 -18.04 7.40 -11.83
C PHE A 263 -17.03 8.39 -12.43
N ARG A 264 -16.89 9.60 -11.86
CA ARG A 264 -15.92 10.60 -12.36
C ARG A 264 -14.48 10.14 -12.12
N VAL A 265 -14.19 9.47 -11.01
CA VAL A 265 -12.89 8.86 -10.76
C VAL A 265 -12.60 7.79 -11.81
N ALA A 266 -13.55 6.89 -12.10
CA ALA A 266 -13.41 5.88 -13.16
C ALA A 266 -13.18 6.51 -14.55
N LEU A 267 -13.90 7.59 -14.87
CA LEU A 267 -13.73 8.34 -16.13
C LEU A 267 -12.33 8.96 -16.22
N LEU A 268 -11.87 9.63 -15.16
CA LEU A 268 -10.54 10.23 -15.10
C LEU A 268 -9.44 9.18 -15.29
N LEU A 269 -9.55 8.04 -14.61
CA LEU A 269 -8.60 6.93 -14.74
C LEU A 269 -8.62 6.29 -16.14
N SER A 270 -9.78 6.27 -16.80
CA SER A 270 -9.89 5.85 -18.20
C SER A 270 -9.20 6.84 -19.15
N VAL A 271 -9.33 8.14 -18.88
CA VAL A 271 -8.67 9.22 -19.63
C VAL A 271 -7.15 9.22 -19.42
N ALA A 272 -6.66 8.75 -18.26
CA ALA A 272 -5.24 8.63 -17.98
C ALA A 272 -4.48 7.72 -18.98
N ARG A 273 -5.19 6.83 -19.70
CA ARG A 273 -4.61 6.07 -20.82
C ARG A 273 -4.12 6.95 -21.97
N ILE A 274 -4.64 8.17 -22.08
CA ILE A 274 -4.17 9.15 -23.05
C ILE A 274 -2.97 9.88 -22.43
N GLN A 275 -1.76 9.56 -22.91
CA GLN A 275 -0.49 10.02 -22.33
C GLN A 275 -0.39 11.53 -22.10
N ARG A 276 -1.06 12.35 -22.93
CA ARG A 276 -1.08 13.82 -22.77
C ARG A 276 -1.83 14.30 -21.51
N TYR A 277 -2.78 13.51 -21.03
CA TYR A 277 -3.62 13.84 -19.87
C TYR A 277 -3.26 13.04 -18.61
N GLU A 278 -2.42 12.01 -18.73
CA GLU A 278 -2.02 11.12 -17.63
C GLU A 278 -1.51 11.91 -16.40
N GLU A 279 -0.50 12.76 -16.59
CA GLU A 279 0.08 13.58 -15.50
C GLU A 279 -0.95 14.54 -14.90
N GLN A 280 -1.75 15.20 -15.73
CA GLN A 280 -2.77 16.16 -15.28
C GLN A 280 -3.87 15.48 -14.44
N VAL A 281 -4.28 14.27 -14.84
CA VAL A 281 -5.26 13.47 -14.11
C VAL A 281 -4.70 13.04 -12.76
N PHE A 282 -3.47 12.51 -12.73
CA PHE A 282 -2.86 12.06 -11.49
C PHE A 282 -2.57 13.20 -10.51
N ASP A 283 -2.17 14.37 -11.00
CA ASP A 283 -1.99 15.55 -10.15
C ASP A 283 -3.33 16.08 -9.59
N LEU A 284 -4.41 16.04 -10.39
CA LEU A 284 -5.75 16.38 -9.93
C LEU A 284 -6.22 15.44 -8.80
N LEU A 285 -6.10 14.13 -9.02
CA LEU A 285 -6.49 13.11 -8.04
C LEU A 285 -5.63 13.22 -6.77
N LYS A 286 -4.31 13.42 -6.92
CA LYS A 286 -3.37 13.65 -5.82
C LYS A 286 -3.75 14.87 -4.98
N GLY A 287 -4.05 16.00 -5.62
CA GLY A 287 -4.50 17.21 -4.95
C GLY A 287 -5.80 16.99 -4.17
N ALA A 288 -6.77 16.29 -4.78
CA ALA A 288 -8.04 15.96 -4.14
C ALA A 288 -7.88 15.02 -2.93
N ILE A 289 -7.06 13.97 -3.05
CA ILE A 289 -6.80 13.01 -1.97
C ILE A 289 -6.15 13.70 -0.77
N ILE A 290 -5.11 14.51 -0.98
CA ILE A 290 -4.45 15.22 0.12
C ILE A 290 -5.42 16.21 0.79
N LYS A 291 -6.22 16.92 0.00
CA LYS A 291 -7.22 17.86 0.51
C LYS A 291 -8.26 17.13 1.36
N SER A 292 -8.81 16.01 0.88
CA SER A 292 -9.73 15.15 1.63
C SER A 292 -9.18 14.76 2.99
N PHE A 293 -7.94 14.26 3.04
CA PHE A 293 -7.33 13.85 4.30
C PHE A 293 -7.02 15.03 5.23
N ARG A 294 -6.64 16.20 4.70
CA ARG A 294 -6.43 17.40 5.53
C ARG A 294 -7.73 17.88 6.14
N ASP A 295 -8.80 17.90 5.37
CA ASP A 295 -10.11 18.36 5.83
C ASP A 295 -10.71 17.39 6.86
N GLU A 296 -10.57 16.07 6.64
CA GLU A 296 -10.92 15.05 7.64
C GLU A 296 -10.13 15.23 8.95
N GLN A 297 -8.81 15.48 8.86
CA GLN A 297 -7.96 15.67 10.04
C GLN A 297 -8.30 16.96 10.80
N LEU A 298 -8.66 18.04 10.08
CA LEU A 298 -9.14 19.29 10.68
C LEU A 298 -10.48 19.10 11.39
N GLN A 299 -11.42 18.36 10.79
CA GLN A 299 -12.71 18.06 11.41
C GLN A 299 -12.53 17.19 12.66
N GLN A 300 -11.68 16.16 12.61
CA GLN A 300 -11.36 15.33 13.77
C GLN A 300 -10.71 16.13 14.91
N GLY A 301 -9.92 17.16 14.57
CA GLY A 301 -9.26 18.04 15.55
C GLY A 301 -10.17 19.06 16.24
N SER A 302 -11.40 19.29 15.76
CA SER A 302 -12.29 20.32 16.29
C SER A 302 -13.73 19.85 16.41
N LYS A 303 -14.22 19.77 17.66
CA LYS A 303 -15.62 19.45 17.95
C LYS A 303 -16.60 20.47 17.32
N PHE A 304 -16.21 21.74 17.27
CA PHE A 304 -16.98 22.79 16.58
C PHE A 304 -17.23 22.48 15.10
N LEU A 305 -16.22 21.96 14.39
CA LEU A 305 -16.37 21.58 12.98
C LEU A 305 -17.21 20.32 12.79
N GLN A 306 -17.17 19.38 13.75
CA GLN A 306 -18.01 18.19 13.74
C GLN A 306 -19.50 18.53 13.93
N ASP A 307 -19.80 19.53 14.76
CA ASP A 307 -21.19 19.96 15.01
C ASP A 307 -21.77 20.78 13.84
N LEU A 308 -20.93 21.47 13.06
CA LEU A 308 -21.36 22.32 11.94
C LEU A 308 -21.42 21.60 10.58
N LEU A 309 -20.56 20.62 10.35
CA LEU A 309 -20.45 19.93 9.08
C LEU A 309 -20.90 18.46 9.22
N PRO A 310 -21.80 17.95 8.36
CA PRO A 310 -22.14 16.53 8.37
C PRO A 310 -20.90 15.65 8.13
N GLY A 311 -21.01 14.35 8.47
CA GLY A 311 -19.96 13.37 8.23
C GLY A 311 -19.45 13.42 6.78
N HIS A 312 -18.13 13.55 6.62
CA HIS A 312 -17.51 13.75 5.31
C HIS A 312 -17.45 12.44 4.50
N CYS A 313 -17.81 12.49 3.21
CA CYS A 313 -17.50 11.41 2.28
C CYS A 313 -16.02 11.49 1.87
N SER A 314 -15.24 10.47 2.23
CA SER A 314 -13.81 10.42 1.91
C SER A 314 -13.57 10.12 0.44
N VAL A 315 -12.75 10.94 -0.24
CA VAL A 315 -12.28 10.65 -1.62
C VAL A 315 -11.54 9.31 -1.68
N ALA A 316 -10.87 8.94 -0.59
CA ALA A 316 -10.20 7.64 -0.47
C ALA A 316 -11.19 6.48 -0.60
N GLN A 317 -12.36 6.61 0.03
CA GLN A 317 -13.41 5.60 -0.05
C GLN A 317 -14.01 5.53 -1.46
N MET A 318 -14.24 6.68 -2.11
CA MET A 318 -14.73 6.71 -3.49
C MET A 318 -13.79 5.99 -4.47
N ILE A 319 -12.47 6.13 -4.30
CA ILE A 319 -11.47 5.43 -5.12
C ILE A 319 -11.53 3.92 -4.85
N LEU A 320 -11.67 3.50 -3.59
CA LEU A 320 -11.82 2.09 -3.25
C LEU A 320 -13.13 1.50 -3.81
N ASP A 321 -14.22 2.26 -3.79
CA ASP A 321 -15.49 1.88 -4.42
C ASP A 321 -15.33 1.73 -5.94
N THR A 322 -14.56 2.61 -6.59
CA THR A 322 -14.21 2.45 -8.02
C THR A 322 -13.45 1.14 -8.29
N VAL A 323 -12.55 0.71 -7.40
CA VAL A 323 -11.85 -0.59 -7.51
C VAL A 323 -12.80 -1.77 -7.31
N ASN A 324 -13.78 -1.66 -6.42
CA ASN A 324 -14.77 -2.72 -6.22
C ASN A 324 -15.73 -2.82 -7.43
N ASN A 325 -16.08 -1.68 -8.01
CA ASN A 325 -16.97 -1.62 -9.18
C ASN A 325 -16.27 -2.03 -10.48
N SER A 326 -14.94 -2.01 -10.56
CA SER A 326 -14.23 -2.40 -11.80
C SER A 326 -14.33 -3.88 -12.14
N VAL A 327 -14.87 -4.73 -11.26
CA VAL A 327 -15.07 -6.17 -11.47
C VAL A 327 -15.96 -6.46 -12.69
N PHE A 328 -16.81 -5.52 -13.09
CA PHE A 328 -17.72 -5.65 -14.24
C PHE A 328 -17.05 -5.41 -15.61
N GLY A 329 -15.76 -5.78 -15.77
CA GLY A 329 -15.04 -5.71 -17.05
C GLY A 329 -14.50 -4.33 -17.42
N TRP A 330 -14.15 -3.50 -16.44
CA TRP A 330 -13.62 -2.15 -16.68
C TRP A 330 -12.11 -2.16 -16.99
N ASP A 331 -11.69 -2.88 -18.04
CA ASP A 331 -10.27 -3.03 -18.40
C ASP A 331 -9.58 -1.70 -18.70
N HIS A 332 -10.34 -0.68 -19.12
CA HIS A 332 -9.82 0.66 -19.36
C HIS A 332 -9.52 1.43 -18.06
N VAL A 333 -10.09 1.05 -16.93
CA VAL A 333 -9.88 1.68 -15.61
C VAL A 333 -8.76 0.99 -14.84
N THR A 334 -8.64 -0.34 -14.96
CA THR A 334 -7.70 -1.16 -14.17
C THR A 334 -6.24 -0.74 -14.34
N HIS A 335 -5.81 -0.44 -15.57
CA HIS A 335 -4.45 0.09 -15.83
C HIS A 335 -4.22 1.44 -15.12
N GLY A 336 -5.16 2.37 -15.22
CA GLY A 336 -5.08 3.67 -14.54
C GLY A 336 -5.07 3.53 -13.01
N LEU A 337 -5.79 2.55 -12.45
CA LEU A 337 -5.78 2.24 -11.01
C LEU A 337 -4.40 1.76 -10.53
N VAL A 338 -3.77 0.85 -11.28
CA VAL A 338 -2.43 0.34 -10.95
C VAL A 338 -1.41 1.48 -10.98
N GLN A 339 -1.44 2.29 -12.04
CA GLN A 339 -0.57 3.46 -12.16
C GLN A 339 -0.81 4.48 -11.04
N LEU A 340 -2.07 4.79 -10.69
CA LEU A 340 -2.40 5.68 -9.58
C LEU A 340 -1.87 5.11 -8.25
N GLY A 341 -2.06 3.81 -7.99
CA GLY A 341 -1.60 3.15 -6.77
C GLY A 341 -0.08 3.28 -6.58
N PHE A 342 0.70 2.98 -7.63
CA PHE A 342 2.15 3.17 -7.60
C PHE A 342 2.54 4.64 -7.53
N PHE A 343 1.86 5.53 -8.25
CA PHE A 343 2.11 6.97 -8.20
C PHE A 343 1.94 7.54 -6.79
N LEU A 344 0.90 7.12 -6.06
CA LEU A 344 0.67 7.51 -4.67
C LEU A 344 1.77 6.98 -3.75
N MET A 345 2.15 5.70 -3.88
CA MET A 345 3.23 5.12 -3.07
C MET A 345 4.60 5.75 -3.37
N ASP A 346 4.91 6.02 -4.64
CA ASP A 346 6.17 6.63 -5.07
C ASP A 346 6.27 8.10 -4.60
N ASN A 347 5.19 8.87 -4.64
CA ASN A 347 5.18 10.29 -4.25
C ASN A 347 5.15 10.50 -2.72
N PHE A 348 4.36 9.67 -2.03
CA PHE A 348 4.07 9.83 -0.59
C PHE A 348 4.75 8.81 0.31
N GLY A 349 5.51 7.87 -0.26
CA GLY A 349 6.32 6.94 0.50
C GLY A 349 7.36 7.64 1.38
N PRO A 350 7.85 6.96 2.42
CA PRO A 350 8.90 7.47 3.30
C PRO A 350 10.15 7.84 2.50
N LYS A 351 10.55 9.11 2.56
CA LYS A 351 11.74 9.63 1.87
C LYS A 351 12.98 9.51 2.77
N PRO A 352 14.17 9.27 2.20
CA PRO A 352 15.42 9.31 2.97
C PRO A 352 15.60 10.71 3.58
N GLY A 353 16.08 10.77 4.82
CA GLY A 353 16.34 12.04 5.49
C GLY A 353 17.54 12.76 4.89
N PRO A 354 17.78 14.03 5.31
CA PRO A 354 19.00 14.74 4.93
C PRO A 354 20.24 13.90 5.28
N PHE A 355 21.22 13.83 4.36
CA PHE A 355 22.47 13.07 4.49
C PHE A 355 22.33 11.53 4.56
N GLY A 356 21.27 10.94 3.99
CA GLY A 356 21.17 9.48 3.86
C GLY A 356 20.96 8.75 5.20
N LYS A 357 20.76 9.49 6.30
CA LYS A 357 20.14 8.94 7.50
C LYS A 357 18.69 8.70 7.16
N THR A 358 18.23 7.46 7.26
CA THR A 358 16.81 7.18 7.35
C THR A 358 16.28 8.10 8.44
N THR A 359 15.42 9.06 8.10
CA THR A 359 14.59 9.71 9.12
C THR A 359 13.78 8.56 9.68
N GLU A 360 14.26 7.99 10.78
CA GLU A 360 13.47 7.13 11.65
C GLU A 360 12.15 7.85 11.79
N VAL A 361 11.08 7.11 11.46
CA VAL A 361 9.71 7.62 11.33
C VAL A 361 9.51 8.61 12.46
N SER A 362 9.43 9.91 12.15
CA SER A 362 9.01 10.89 13.15
C SER A 362 7.54 10.57 13.37
N THR A 363 7.29 9.68 14.31
CA THR A 363 6.01 9.09 14.69
C THR A 363 5.19 10.16 15.42
N SER A 364 4.75 11.15 14.65
CA SER A 364 3.62 11.99 14.99
C SER A 364 2.42 11.08 15.29
N ILE A 365 1.76 11.34 16.42
CA ILE A 365 0.60 10.61 16.97
C ILE A 365 -0.53 10.46 15.94
N ALA A 366 -0.68 11.43 15.05
CA ALA A 366 -1.59 11.34 13.91
C ALA A 366 -0.81 10.98 12.64
N ARG A 367 -1.26 9.95 11.92
CA ARG A 367 -0.75 9.65 10.58
C ARG A 367 -0.91 10.89 9.72
N THR A 368 0.17 11.34 9.09
CA THR A 368 0.10 12.53 8.26
C THR A 368 -0.76 12.25 7.02
N PRO A 369 -1.38 13.28 6.40
CA PRO A 369 -2.12 13.10 5.15
C PRO A 369 -1.31 12.41 4.05
N THR A 370 0.01 12.60 4.05
CA THR A 370 0.95 11.91 3.16
C THR A 370 1.04 10.41 3.47
N GLN A 371 1.15 10.01 4.74
CA GLN A 371 1.14 8.60 5.12
C GLN A 371 -0.20 7.92 4.79
N LEU A 372 -1.32 8.62 4.98
CA LEU A 372 -2.65 8.13 4.59
C LEU A 372 -2.76 7.95 3.06
N ALA A 373 -2.25 8.90 2.27
CA ALA A 373 -2.19 8.78 0.82
C ALA A 373 -1.32 7.59 0.35
N CYS A 374 -0.17 7.36 0.99
CA CYS A 374 0.66 6.18 0.70
C CYS A 374 -0.07 4.88 1.04
N LYS A 375 -0.78 4.82 2.18
CA LYS A 375 -1.59 3.67 2.58
C LYS A 375 -2.72 3.41 1.58
N LEU A 376 -3.40 4.46 1.12
CA LEU A 376 -4.43 4.37 0.08
C LEU A 376 -3.86 3.76 -1.21
N GLY A 377 -2.69 4.21 -1.65
CA GLY A 377 -2.01 3.61 -2.81
C GLY A 377 -1.78 2.11 -2.65
N GLY A 378 -1.29 1.68 -1.48
CA GLY A 378 -1.16 0.25 -1.17
C GLY A 378 -2.49 -0.50 -1.13
N GLN A 379 -3.55 0.10 -0.56
CA GLN A 379 -4.89 -0.51 -0.53
C GLN A 379 -5.49 -0.66 -1.93
N VAL A 380 -5.34 0.33 -2.82
CA VAL A 380 -5.79 0.25 -4.21
C VAL A 380 -5.10 -0.90 -4.93
N LEU A 381 -3.77 -1.03 -4.80
CA LEU A 381 -3.02 -2.13 -5.41
C LEU A 381 -3.41 -3.50 -4.82
N LEU A 382 -3.63 -3.59 -3.50
CA LEU A 382 -4.03 -4.82 -2.83
C LEU A 382 -5.42 -5.30 -3.28
N HIS A 383 -6.40 -4.39 -3.36
CA HIS A 383 -7.75 -4.74 -3.83
C HIS A 383 -7.73 -5.06 -5.32
N GLY A 384 -6.98 -4.29 -6.12
CA GLY A 384 -6.77 -4.57 -7.54
C GLY A 384 -6.19 -5.97 -7.79
N PHE A 385 -5.18 -6.36 -7.02
CA PHE A 385 -4.57 -7.70 -7.09
C PHE A 385 -5.57 -8.83 -6.77
N LYS A 386 -6.42 -8.65 -5.76
CA LYS A 386 -7.43 -9.64 -5.37
C LYS A 386 -8.48 -9.85 -6.47
N MET A 387 -9.01 -8.74 -7.00
CA MET A 387 -10.17 -8.76 -7.89
C MET A 387 -9.84 -9.06 -9.36
N HIS A 388 -8.67 -8.65 -9.86
CA HIS A 388 -8.38 -8.66 -11.29
C HIS A 388 -7.20 -9.56 -11.63
N GLU A 389 -7.45 -10.71 -12.25
CA GLU A 389 -6.42 -11.64 -12.74
C GLU A 389 -5.37 -11.02 -13.69
N PRO A 390 -5.73 -10.26 -14.75
CA PRO A 390 -4.76 -9.83 -15.77
C PRO A 390 -3.70 -8.86 -15.25
N ILE A 391 -3.99 -8.09 -14.18
CA ILE A 391 -3.05 -7.12 -13.61
C ILE A 391 -2.18 -7.68 -12.48
N ARG A 392 -2.45 -8.90 -11.99
CA ARG A 392 -1.68 -9.51 -10.88
C ARG A 392 -0.19 -9.61 -11.19
N GLY A 393 0.11 -10.09 -12.40
CA GLY A 393 1.49 -10.26 -12.86
C GLY A 393 2.24 -8.93 -12.94
N GLU A 394 1.57 -7.87 -13.38
CA GLU A 394 2.12 -6.51 -13.49
C GLU A 394 2.34 -5.89 -12.10
N ILE A 395 1.34 -5.95 -11.21
CA ILE A 395 1.46 -5.42 -9.84
C ILE A 395 2.62 -6.09 -9.12
N LEU A 396 2.70 -7.42 -9.17
CA LEU A 396 3.76 -8.17 -8.49
C LEU A 396 5.15 -7.78 -9.01
N GLU A 397 5.31 -7.72 -10.33
CA GLU A 397 6.58 -7.34 -10.96
C GLU A 397 6.98 -5.91 -10.61
N GLN A 398 6.05 -4.96 -10.65
CA GLN A 398 6.30 -3.58 -10.27
C GLN A 398 6.64 -3.39 -8.79
N VAL A 399 6.06 -4.20 -7.88
CA VAL A 399 6.43 -4.21 -6.46
C VAL A 399 7.84 -4.79 -6.28
N LEU A 400 8.11 -5.98 -6.82
CA LEU A 400 9.41 -6.66 -6.69
C LEU A 400 10.54 -5.85 -7.33
N ASN A 401 10.33 -5.26 -8.51
CA ASN A 401 11.31 -4.41 -9.17
C ASN A 401 11.67 -3.18 -8.33
N ARG A 402 10.69 -2.55 -7.65
CA ARG A 402 10.96 -1.43 -6.74
C ARG A 402 11.70 -1.87 -5.48
N LEU A 403 11.46 -3.08 -4.97
CA LEU A 403 12.23 -3.65 -3.86
C LEU A 403 13.69 -3.88 -4.22
N VAL A 404 13.97 -4.31 -5.46
CA VAL A 404 15.34 -4.60 -5.92
C VAL A 404 16.09 -3.35 -6.38
N SER A 405 15.43 -2.43 -7.10
CA SER A 405 16.08 -1.26 -7.71
C SER A 405 16.29 -0.08 -6.76
N LYS A 406 15.42 0.11 -5.75
CA LYS A 406 15.48 1.27 -4.85
C LYS A 406 16.29 1.00 -3.58
N THR A 407 17.58 0.72 -3.72
CA THR A 407 18.46 0.40 -2.58
C THR A 407 18.76 1.59 -1.65
N ALA A 408 18.64 2.83 -2.15
CA ALA A 408 18.96 4.05 -1.40
C ALA A 408 17.77 4.70 -0.65
N SER A 409 16.53 4.35 -1.00
CA SER A 409 15.32 4.89 -0.36
C SER A 409 14.61 3.83 0.49
N PRO A 410 13.92 4.20 1.58
CA PRO A 410 13.17 3.24 2.39
C PRO A 410 12.08 2.52 1.58
N VAL A 411 12.16 1.18 1.52
CA VAL A 411 11.21 0.33 0.79
C VAL A 411 10.18 -0.36 1.70
N SER A 412 10.09 0.02 2.98
CA SER A 412 9.21 -0.61 3.98
C SER A 412 7.74 -0.69 3.53
N HIS A 413 7.19 0.40 3.01
CA HIS A 413 5.82 0.45 2.50
C HIS A 413 5.53 -0.52 1.33
N TYR A 414 6.52 -0.83 0.48
CA TYR A 414 6.37 -1.88 -0.55
C TYR A 414 6.48 -3.28 0.04
N LEU A 415 7.30 -3.47 1.09
CA LEU A 415 7.38 -4.73 1.83
C LEU A 415 6.08 -5.02 2.59
N ASP A 416 5.45 -4.00 3.17
CA ASP A 416 4.15 -4.11 3.84
C ASP A 416 3.07 -4.51 2.83
N LEU A 417 3.00 -3.85 1.67
CA LEU A 417 2.09 -4.21 0.58
C LEU A 417 2.34 -5.66 0.11
N PHE A 418 3.59 -6.03 -0.11
CA PHE A 418 3.94 -7.39 -0.53
C PHE A 418 3.54 -8.43 0.53
N SER A 419 3.77 -8.14 1.82
CA SER A 419 3.32 -8.97 2.93
C SER A 419 1.80 -9.13 2.95
N ASP A 420 1.04 -8.04 2.75
CA ASP A 420 -0.42 -8.07 2.70
C ASP A 420 -0.94 -8.88 1.50
N ILE A 421 -0.28 -8.78 0.34
CA ILE A 421 -0.60 -9.60 -0.84
C ILE A 421 -0.37 -11.09 -0.51
N VAL A 422 0.79 -11.43 0.05
CA VAL A 422 1.15 -12.82 0.41
C VAL A 422 0.19 -13.41 1.45
N ILE A 423 -0.17 -12.65 2.48
CA ILE A 423 -1.08 -13.11 3.54
C ILE A 423 -2.50 -13.29 3.00
N SER A 424 -2.96 -12.36 2.15
CA SER A 424 -4.35 -12.37 1.70
C SER A 424 -4.65 -13.37 0.58
N ALA A 425 -3.69 -13.67 -0.29
CA ALA A 425 -3.88 -14.57 -1.43
C ALA A 425 -2.63 -15.41 -1.76
N PRO A 426 -2.17 -16.29 -0.83
CA PRO A 426 -0.93 -17.05 -1.02
C PRO A 426 -0.99 -18.00 -2.23
N MET A 427 -2.13 -18.64 -2.48
CA MET A 427 -2.30 -19.59 -3.59
C MET A 427 -2.20 -18.90 -4.95
N ILE A 428 -2.79 -17.70 -5.08
CA ILE A 428 -2.79 -16.91 -6.32
C ILE A 428 -1.35 -16.48 -6.66
N LEU A 429 -0.57 -16.08 -5.65
CA LEU A 429 0.80 -15.65 -5.86
C LEU A 429 1.73 -16.81 -6.25
N LEU A 430 1.45 -18.04 -5.78
CA LEU A 430 2.23 -19.23 -6.14
C LEU A 430 2.18 -19.56 -7.63
N GLU A 431 1.11 -19.20 -8.35
CA GLU A 431 1.04 -19.30 -9.82
C GLU A 431 2.17 -18.48 -10.51
N SER A 432 2.57 -17.38 -9.88
CA SER A 432 3.65 -16.48 -10.31
C SER A 432 4.97 -16.65 -9.53
N SER A 433 5.22 -17.84 -8.98
CA SER A 433 6.38 -18.11 -8.11
C SER A 433 7.76 -17.92 -8.77
N SER A 434 7.84 -17.93 -10.10
CA SER A 434 9.07 -17.62 -10.85
C SER A 434 9.61 -16.22 -10.54
N LYS A 435 8.74 -15.20 -10.55
CA LYS A 435 9.12 -13.80 -10.27
C LYS A 435 9.66 -13.62 -8.85
N VAL A 436 9.08 -14.33 -7.88
CA VAL A 436 9.56 -14.33 -6.49
C VAL A 436 10.93 -15.02 -6.41
N THR A 437 11.13 -16.10 -7.16
CA THR A 437 12.41 -16.83 -7.21
C THR A 437 13.52 -15.98 -7.81
N GLU A 438 13.25 -15.23 -8.89
CA GLU A 438 14.19 -14.26 -9.48
C GLU A 438 14.59 -13.16 -8.49
N THR A 439 13.66 -12.76 -7.61
CA THR A 439 13.97 -11.79 -6.55
C THR A 439 14.98 -12.35 -5.54
N PHE A 440 14.96 -13.67 -5.29
CA PHE A 440 15.95 -14.29 -4.40
C PHE A 440 17.36 -14.21 -4.98
N ASP A 441 17.56 -14.36 -6.29
CA ASP A 441 18.90 -14.28 -6.90
C ASP A 441 19.60 -12.94 -6.62
N ASN A 442 18.82 -11.87 -6.41
CA ASN A 442 19.32 -10.54 -6.08
C ASN A 442 19.54 -10.30 -4.57
N LEU A 443 19.21 -11.25 -3.69
CA LEU A 443 19.20 -11.10 -2.23
C LEU A 443 20.58 -10.71 -1.65
N SER A 444 21.67 -11.14 -2.29
CA SER A 444 23.03 -10.80 -1.87
C SER A 444 23.38 -9.32 -2.02
N TYR A 445 22.69 -8.60 -2.92
CA TYR A 445 22.92 -7.19 -3.22
C TYR A 445 21.95 -6.25 -2.48
N LEU A 446 20.94 -6.79 -1.81
CA LEU A 446 19.94 -6.00 -1.10
C LEU A 446 20.42 -5.61 0.31
N PRO A 447 20.01 -4.43 0.82
CA PRO A 447 20.23 -4.07 2.22
C PRO A 447 19.61 -5.10 3.18
N LEU A 448 20.28 -5.36 4.30
CA LEU A 448 19.86 -6.36 5.29
C LEU A 448 18.42 -6.15 5.79
N ALA A 449 17.99 -4.89 5.97
CA ALA A 449 16.63 -4.56 6.40
C ALA A 449 15.58 -5.02 5.36
N THR A 450 15.87 -4.82 4.07
CA THR A 450 14.99 -5.27 2.97
C THR A 450 14.93 -6.78 2.91
N VAL A 451 16.08 -7.46 3.06
CA VAL A 451 16.13 -8.93 3.09
C VAL A 451 15.33 -9.49 4.27
N GLN A 452 15.48 -8.92 5.46
CA GLN A 452 14.70 -9.32 6.64
C GLN A 452 13.20 -9.16 6.42
N GLY A 453 12.76 -8.02 5.86
CA GLY A 453 11.36 -7.79 5.55
C GLY A 453 10.83 -8.74 4.48
N LEU A 454 11.59 -8.94 3.39
CA LEU A 454 11.20 -9.85 2.31
C LEU A 454 11.06 -11.29 2.81
N LEU A 455 12.04 -11.79 3.57
CA LEU A 455 12.00 -13.15 4.08
C LEU A 455 10.85 -13.37 5.09
N LYS A 456 10.55 -12.36 5.92
CA LYS A 456 9.36 -12.39 6.80
C LYS A 456 8.06 -12.41 5.99
N ALA A 457 7.96 -11.59 4.93
CA ALA A 457 6.78 -11.50 4.07
C ALA A 457 6.52 -12.79 3.27
N VAL A 458 7.56 -13.44 2.73
CA VAL A 458 7.44 -14.70 1.96
C VAL A 458 7.16 -15.90 2.87
N GLN A 459 7.31 -15.78 4.20
CA GLN A 459 7.17 -16.92 5.12
C GLN A 459 5.91 -17.79 4.91
N PRO A 460 4.70 -17.24 4.67
CA PRO A 460 3.51 -18.04 4.38
C PRO A 460 3.66 -18.89 3.10
N LEU A 461 4.30 -18.36 2.05
CA LEU A 461 4.54 -19.09 0.79
C LEU A 461 5.51 -20.25 0.97
N LEU A 462 6.57 -20.05 1.76
CA LEU A 462 7.57 -21.09 2.04
C LEU A 462 6.98 -22.29 2.79
N LYS A 463 5.88 -22.10 3.53
CA LYS A 463 5.15 -23.19 4.20
C LYS A 463 4.35 -24.06 3.23
N VAL A 464 3.92 -23.48 2.11
CA VAL A 464 3.06 -24.15 1.12
C VAL A 464 3.88 -24.75 -0.03
N SER A 465 4.88 -24.02 -0.55
CA SER A 465 5.66 -24.43 -1.72
C SER A 465 7.05 -24.94 -1.36
N MET A 466 7.29 -26.23 -1.63
CA MET A 466 8.61 -26.85 -1.44
C MET A 466 9.63 -26.40 -2.48
N SER A 467 9.21 -26.16 -3.73
CA SER A 467 10.12 -25.70 -4.79
C SER A 467 10.68 -24.31 -4.48
N LEU A 468 9.82 -23.39 -3.99
CA LEU A 468 10.23 -22.04 -3.58
C LEU A 468 11.20 -22.09 -2.39
N LYS A 469 10.93 -22.99 -1.43
CA LYS A 469 11.82 -23.24 -0.29
C LYS A 469 13.18 -23.78 -0.73
N ASP A 470 13.22 -24.75 -1.63
CA ASP A 470 14.45 -25.34 -2.15
C ASP A 470 15.28 -24.31 -2.94
N ALA A 471 14.62 -23.48 -3.76
CA ALA A 471 15.26 -22.38 -4.46
C ALA A 471 15.89 -21.36 -3.50
N LEU A 472 15.15 -20.94 -2.46
CA LEU A 472 15.66 -20.04 -1.44
C LEU A 472 16.87 -20.65 -0.70
N ILE A 473 16.82 -21.92 -0.32
CA ILE A 473 17.94 -22.62 0.35
C ILE A 473 19.19 -22.62 -0.54
N LEU A 474 19.05 -22.87 -1.85
CA LEU A 474 20.17 -22.84 -2.79
C LEU A 474 20.79 -21.45 -2.86
N VAL A 475 19.97 -20.41 -2.96
CA VAL A 475 20.46 -19.03 -3.04
C VAL A 475 21.16 -18.63 -1.74
N LEU A 476 20.57 -18.92 -0.58
CA LEU A 476 21.20 -18.64 0.72
C LEU A 476 22.53 -19.40 0.87
N ARG A 477 22.59 -20.67 0.41
CA ARG A 477 23.85 -21.45 0.42
C ARG A 477 24.92 -20.79 -0.44
N LYS A 478 24.58 -20.30 -1.64
CA LYS A 478 25.52 -19.55 -2.49
C LYS A 478 25.95 -18.23 -1.81
N ALA A 479 25.00 -17.52 -1.21
CA ALA A 479 25.25 -16.24 -0.56
C ALA A 479 26.19 -16.33 0.67
N MET A 480 26.24 -17.49 1.36
CA MET A 480 27.23 -17.75 2.43
C MET A 480 28.68 -17.65 1.95
N PHE A 481 28.94 -17.95 0.67
CA PHE A 481 30.27 -17.88 0.05
C PHE A 481 30.50 -16.59 -0.74
N SER A 482 29.60 -15.60 -0.63
CA SER A 482 29.78 -14.30 -1.26
C SER A 482 30.99 -13.57 -0.68
N SER A 483 31.73 -12.86 -1.53
CA SER A 483 32.81 -11.97 -1.11
C SER A 483 32.28 -10.76 -0.31
N GLN A 484 31.03 -10.35 -0.57
CA GLN A 484 30.42 -9.20 0.07
C GLN A 484 29.96 -9.53 1.50
N LEU A 485 30.23 -8.60 2.40
CA LEU A 485 29.86 -8.67 3.82
C LEU A 485 28.34 -8.75 4.00
N ASP A 486 27.60 -7.87 3.32
CA ASP A 486 26.14 -7.79 3.48
C ASP A 486 25.42 -8.98 2.85
N GLY A 487 25.92 -9.52 1.73
CA GLY A 487 25.40 -10.77 1.17
C GLY A 487 25.52 -11.95 2.14
N ARG A 488 26.63 -12.05 2.88
CA ARG A 488 26.80 -13.09 3.93
C ARG A 488 25.88 -12.86 5.13
N LYS A 489 25.70 -11.62 5.60
CA LYS A 489 24.74 -11.30 6.67
C LYS A 489 23.30 -11.66 6.28
N SER A 490 22.93 -11.38 5.04
CA SER A 490 21.64 -11.72 4.46
C SER A 490 21.43 -13.24 4.41
N ALA A 491 22.46 -14.00 4.04
CA ALA A 491 22.43 -15.46 4.05
C ALA A 491 22.19 -16.05 5.45
N VAL A 492 22.97 -15.61 6.44
CA VAL A 492 22.84 -16.04 7.85
C VAL A 492 21.45 -15.72 8.39
N THR A 493 20.97 -14.51 8.15
CA THR A 493 19.63 -14.09 8.58
C THR A 493 18.53 -14.95 7.95
N GLY A 494 18.69 -15.33 6.68
CA GLY A 494 17.76 -16.24 6.00
C GLY A 494 17.77 -17.65 6.59
N PHE A 495 18.94 -18.22 6.85
CA PHE A 495 19.02 -19.53 7.50
C PHE A 495 18.44 -19.52 8.92
N LEU A 496 18.71 -18.49 9.72
CA LEU A 496 18.12 -18.33 11.05
C LEU A 496 16.59 -18.25 10.99
N LEU A 497 16.03 -17.51 10.03
CA LEU A 497 14.58 -17.42 9.86
C LEU A 497 13.96 -18.76 9.42
N LEU A 498 14.64 -19.52 8.56
CA LEU A 498 14.20 -20.86 8.17
C LEU A 498 14.20 -21.81 9.36
N LEU A 499 15.30 -21.87 10.12
CA LEU A 499 15.41 -22.73 11.31
C LEU A 499 14.40 -22.37 12.41
N LYS A 500 14.05 -21.08 12.52
CA LYS A 500 13.05 -20.58 13.48
C LYS A 500 11.62 -21.07 13.18
N ASN A 501 11.29 -21.31 11.91
CA ASN A 501 9.91 -21.53 11.48
C ASN A 501 9.62 -22.94 10.95
N PHE A 502 10.65 -23.66 10.51
CA PHE A 502 10.55 -25.03 10.04
C PHE A 502 11.19 -25.96 11.07
N LYS A 503 10.34 -26.69 11.80
CA LYS A 503 10.83 -27.82 12.60
C LYS A 503 11.48 -28.81 11.65
N VAL A 504 12.60 -29.39 12.07
CA VAL A 504 13.24 -30.50 11.36
C VAL A 504 12.39 -31.74 11.64
N LEU A 505 11.17 -31.77 11.11
CA LEU A 505 10.40 -33.00 11.06
C LEU A 505 11.13 -33.90 10.09
N GLY A 506 11.73 -34.97 10.59
CA GLY A 506 12.28 -36.07 9.81
C GLY A 506 11.23 -36.83 8.97
N SER A 507 10.21 -36.16 8.45
CA SER A 507 9.07 -36.77 7.75
C SER A 507 8.52 -35.98 6.56
N LEU A 508 8.97 -34.77 6.25
CA LEU A 508 8.54 -34.06 5.02
C LEU A 508 9.77 -33.56 4.25
N ALA A 509 10.37 -34.49 3.50
CA ALA A 509 11.51 -34.22 2.65
C ALA A 509 11.12 -33.22 1.54
N SER A 510 11.79 -32.06 1.52
CA SER A 510 11.88 -31.26 0.29
C SER A 510 12.73 -32.01 -0.74
N SER A 511 12.64 -31.66 -2.02
CA SER A 511 13.27 -32.43 -3.11
C SER A 511 14.79 -32.53 -3.02
N GLN A 512 15.43 -31.64 -2.25
CA GLN A 512 16.86 -31.74 -1.87
C GLN A 512 17.13 -32.51 -0.56
N CYS A 513 16.13 -32.72 0.29
CA CYS A 513 16.23 -33.66 1.41
C CYS A 513 16.12 -35.13 0.96
N SER A 514 15.52 -35.39 -0.21
CA SER A 514 15.28 -36.76 -0.71
C SER A 514 16.45 -37.38 -1.47
N GLN A 515 17.46 -36.61 -1.89
CA GLN A 515 18.65 -37.15 -2.57
C GLN A 515 19.79 -37.54 -1.61
N ALA A 516 19.62 -37.31 -0.31
CA ALA A 516 20.56 -37.75 0.73
C ALA A 516 20.08 -39.06 1.37
N VAL A 517 20.05 -40.15 0.58
CA VAL A 517 19.79 -41.51 1.07
C VAL A 517 21.08 -42.14 1.60
N SER A 518 21.64 -41.54 2.65
CA SER A 518 22.54 -42.19 3.61
C SER A 518 22.61 -41.24 4.81
N SER A 519 22.21 -41.67 6.02
CA SER A 519 22.58 -41.14 7.36
C SER A 519 22.91 -39.63 7.57
N SER A 520 22.47 -38.72 6.70
CA SER A 520 23.02 -37.36 6.53
C SER A 520 21.95 -36.28 6.37
N GLN A 521 20.69 -36.59 6.72
CA GLN A 521 19.65 -35.56 6.84
C GLN A 521 19.95 -34.61 8.02
N VAL A 522 20.49 -35.15 9.12
CA VAL A 522 21.04 -34.32 10.21
C VAL A 522 22.34 -33.65 9.75
N TRP A 523 23.20 -34.34 9.00
CA TRP A 523 24.47 -33.79 8.53
C TRP A 523 24.36 -32.64 7.52
N ALA A 524 23.32 -32.55 6.68
CA ALA A 524 23.15 -31.38 5.80
C ALA A 524 22.75 -30.10 6.56
N HIS A 525 21.99 -30.25 7.64
CA HIS A 525 21.69 -29.17 8.61
C HIS A 525 22.88 -28.88 9.52
N ILE A 526 23.64 -29.89 9.94
CA ILE A 526 24.92 -29.74 10.65
C ILE A 526 25.96 -29.09 9.74
N TYR A 527 26.01 -29.37 8.44
CA TYR A 527 26.96 -28.72 7.51
C TYR A 527 26.60 -27.25 7.32
N SER A 528 25.31 -26.89 7.35
CA SER A 528 24.85 -25.49 7.44
C SER A 528 25.28 -24.82 8.76
N LEU A 529 25.15 -25.50 9.91
CA LEU A 529 25.62 -25.02 11.22
C LEU A 529 27.17 -24.95 11.32
N CYS A 530 27.90 -25.87 10.69
CA CYS A 530 29.36 -25.86 10.56
C CYS A 530 29.84 -24.80 9.56
N SER A 531 29.04 -24.48 8.53
CA SER A 531 29.27 -23.32 7.65
C SER A 531 29.05 -22.01 8.40
N LEU A 532 28.05 -21.97 9.30
CA LEU A 532 27.86 -20.90 10.27
C LEU A 532 29.05 -20.80 11.25
N HIS A 533 29.67 -21.93 11.65
CA HIS A 533 30.91 -21.97 12.46
C HIS A 533 32.05 -21.16 11.84
N ARG A 534 32.19 -21.24 10.51
CA ARG A 534 33.16 -20.46 9.72
C ARG A 534 32.79 -18.97 9.60
N CYS A 535 31.54 -18.60 9.88
CA CYS A 535 31.04 -17.22 9.92
C CYS A 535 31.07 -16.55 11.30
N PHE A 536 31.33 -17.28 12.40
CA PHE A 536 31.47 -16.68 13.75
C PHE A 536 32.58 -15.62 13.77
N TYR A 537 33.72 -15.95 13.17
CA TYR A 537 34.94 -15.15 13.07
C TYR A 537 34.79 -13.75 12.46
N THR A 538 33.63 -13.39 11.90
CA THR A 538 33.46 -12.14 11.15
C THR A 538 32.19 -11.36 11.55
N TRP A 539 31.24 -11.89 12.35
CA TRP A 539 29.85 -11.34 12.39
C TRP A 539 29.07 -11.40 13.72
N GLY A 540 29.72 -11.35 14.89
CA GLY A 540 29.15 -11.76 16.17
C GLY A 540 27.89 -11.05 16.75
N LYS A 541 27.31 -10.01 16.14
CA LYS A 541 26.05 -9.41 16.66
C LYS A 541 24.76 -10.07 16.15
N ILE A 542 24.68 -10.43 14.87
CA ILE A 542 23.43 -10.92 14.24
C ILE A 542 23.25 -12.43 14.44
N SER A 543 24.34 -13.19 14.36
CA SER A 543 24.33 -14.65 14.50
C SER A 543 23.88 -15.10 15.89
N VAL A 544 24.33 -14.37 16.92
CA VAL A 544 24.24 -14.74 18.32
C VAL A 544 22.82 -14.54 18.88
N GLN A 545 22.13 -13.46 18.53
CA GLN A 545 20.73 -13.24 18.95
C GLN A 545 19.75 -14.21 18.26
N GLY A 546 20.09 -14.68 17.06
CA GLY A 546 19.25 -15.62 16.30
C GLY A 546 19.20 -17.04 16.87
N PHE A 547 20.29 -17.53 17.47
CA PHE A 547 20.34 -18.88 18.03
C PHE A 547 19.35 -19.08 19.18
N TYR A 548 19.23 -18.08 20.07
CA TYR A 548 18.25 -18.13 21.16
C TYR A 548 16.81 -18.28 20.64
N ASP A 549 16.45 -17.50 19.62
CA ASP A 549 15.13 -17.56 18.99
C ASP A 549 14.85 -18.92 18.31
N VAL A 550 15.86 -19.52 17.69
CA VAL A 550 15.77 -20.85 17.07
C VAL A 550 15.60 -21.92 18.13
N LEU A 551 16.40 -21.90 19.19
CA LEU A 551 16.37 -22.89 20.26
C LEU A 551 14.99 -22.98 20.92
N ARG A 552 14.33 -21.83 21.17
CA ARG A 552 12.99 -21.81 21.79
C ARG A 552 11.89 -22.39 20.92
N ARG A 553 12.05 -22.39 19.59
CA ARG A 553 11.05 -22.92 18.66
C ARG A 553 11.36 -24.33 18.18
N ASN A 554 12.64 -24.72 18.22
CA ASN A 554 13.12 -26.00 17.72
C ASN A 554 14.08 -26.63 18.74
N SER A 555 13.51 -27.37 19.70
CA SER A 555 14.25 -28.02 20.79
C SER A 555 15.25 -29.07 20.31
N GLN A 556 15.01 -29.71 19.15
CA GLN A 556 15.91 -30.72 18.57
C GLN A 556 17.28 -30.15 18.15
N LEU A 557 17.38 -28.84 17.93
CA LEU A 557 18.66 -28.18 17.59
C LEU A 557 19.42 -27.70 18.84
N ALA A 558 18.88 -27.91 20.04
CA ALA A 558 19.47 -27.44 21.28
C ALA A 558 20.89 -27.97 21.47
N SER A 559 21.09 -29.29 21.35
CA SER A 559 22.41 -29.92 21.51
C SER A 559 23.45 -29.32 20.55
N SER A 560 23.12 -29.23 19.25
CA SER A 560 24.05 -28.66 18.24
C SER A 560 24.36 -27.18 18.48
N ILE A 561 23.38 -26.37 18.88
CA ILE A 561 23.57 -24.95 19.19
C ILE A 561 24.45 -24.81 20.44
N MET A 562 24.16 -25.56 21.51
CA MET A 562 24.90 -25.48 22.76
C MET A 562 26.33 -25.98 22.63
N GLN A 563 26.58 -27.06 21.90
CA GLN A 563 27.94 -27.54 21.60
C GLN A 563 28.72 -26.51 20.77
N THR A 564 28.05 -25.84 19.82
CA THR A 564 28.66 -24.76 19.05
C THR A 564 29.07 -23.59 19.95
N LEU A 565 28.16 -23.13 20.82
CA LEU A 565 28.41 -22.06 21.78
C LEU A 565 29.52 -22.42 22.77
N LEU A 566 29.52 -23.65 23.29
CA LEU A 566 30.58 -24.18 24.17
C LEU A 566 31.94 -24.19 23.46
N SER A 567 32.00 -24.69 22.22
CA SER A 567 33.26 -24.72 21.44
C SER A 567 33.84 -23.33 21.23
N GLN A 568 32.99 -22.32 21.01
CA GLN A 568 33.43 -20.93 20.85
C GLN A 568 33.83 -20.32 22.19
N LEU A 569 33.05 -20.54 23.25
CA LEU A 569 33.36 -20.02 24.59
C LEU A 569 34.69 -20.55 25.11
N ARG A 570 34.99 -21.84 24.91
CA ARG A 570 36.26 -22.48 25.32
C ARG A 570 37.49 -21.78 24.74
N ARG A 571 37.39 -21.13 23.58
CA ARG A 571 38.50 -20.39 22.98
C ARG A 571 38.86 -19.12 23.74
N TYR A 572 37.86 -18.47 24.32
CA TYR A 572 38.00 -17.20 25.03
C TYR A 572 38.06 -17.38 26.55
N TYR A 573 37.89 -18.61 27.05
CA TYR A 573 37.98 -18.95 28.47
C TYR A 573 39.38 -19.47 28.82
N GLU A 574 39.90 -19.04 29.97
CA GLU A 574 41.13 -19.61 30.52
C GLU A 574 40.80 -20.77 31.48
N PRO A 575 41.18 -22.03 31.17
CA PRO A 575 40.91 -23.18 32.04
C PRO A 575 41.69 -23.18 33.36
N GLU A 576 42.85 -22.53 33.43
CA GLU A 576 43.67 -22.47 34.65
C GLU A 576 42.95 -21.68 35.76
N GLN A 577 42.68 -22.33 36.91
CA GLN A 577 41.84 -21.76 37.98
C GLN A 577 42.51 -20.61 38.74
N ASP A 578 43.84 -20.56 38.76
CA ASP A 578 44.60 -19.54 39.48
C ASP A 578 44.97 -18.33 38.59
N LEU A 579 44.74 -18.43 37.28
CA LEU A 579 45.02 -17.33 36.35
C LEU A 579 43.84 -16.34 36.31
N LEU A 580 44.16 -15.07 36.57
CA LEU A 580 43.29 -13.91 36.38
C LEU A 580 43.83 -13.08 35.22
N PRO A 581 42.98 -12.55 34.33
CA PRO A 581 41.52 -12.69 34.28
C PRO A 581 41.05 -14.01 33.64
N PRO A 582 39.81 -14.48 33.94
CA PRO A 582 39.28 -15.74 33.40
C PRO A 582 38.94 -15.71 31.90
N VAL A 583 39.08 -14.53 31.26
CA VAL A 583 38.70 -14.29 29.86
C VAL A 583 39.89 -13.78 29.04
N LYS A 584 40.10 -14.39 27.88
CA LYS A 584 41.12 -14.00 26.90
C LYS A 584 40.57 -12.90 26.01
N LEU A 585 41.00 -11.66 26.26
CA LEU A 585 40.56 -10.49 25.47
C LEU A 585 41.33 -10.32 24.15
N GLU A 586 42.58 -10.77 24.07
CA GLU A 586 43.41 -10.62 22.87
C GLU A 586 42.79 -11.23 21.61
N PRO A 587 42.22 -12.45 21.65
CA PRO A 587 41.61 -13.06 20.47
C PRO A 587 40.32 -12.35 20.01
N CYS A 588 39.78 -11.40 20.80
CA CYS A 588 38.58 -10.64 20.44
C CYS A 588 38.87 -9.47 19.48
N ILE A 589 40.15 -9.11 19.28
CA ILE A 589 40.57 -7.95 18.49
C ILE A 589 41.43 -8.38 17.30
N THR A 590 41.27 -7.71 16.16
CA THR A 590 42.18 -7.80 15.02
C THR A 590 42.78 -6.43 14.72
N ALA A 591 44.11 -6.36 14.60
CA ALA A 591 44.80 -5.17 14.12
C ALA A 591 45.14 -5.32 12.63
N LEU A 592 44.63 -4.41 11.80
CA LEU A 592 44.96 -4.30 10.38
C LEU A 592 45.65 -2.95 10.16
N GLY A 593 46.99 -2.95 10.15
CA GLY A 593 47.78 -1.72 10.14
C GLY A 593 47.61 -0.92 11.43
N ASP A 594 47.31 0.37 11.33
CA ASP A 594 47.08 1.27 12.48
C ASP A 594 45.62 1.26 12.98
N GLN A 595 44.75 0.44 12.37
CA GLN A 595 43.34 0.36 12.75
C GLN A 595 43.04 -0.94 13.51
N VAL A 596 42.39 -0.77 14.65
CA VAL A 596 42.00 -1.84 15.56
C VAL A 596 40.50 -2.10 15.42
N TYR A 597 40.14 -3.34 15.11
CA TYR A 597 38.76 -3.76 14.89
C TYR A 597 38.35 -4.81 15.93
N LEU A 598 37.12 -4.70 16.43
CA LEU A 598 36.50 -5.75 17.23
C LEU A 598 36.11 -6.91 16.30
N GLN A 599 36.71 -8.07 16.50
CA GLN A 599 36.42 -9.28 15.75
C GLN A 599 35.26 -10.05 16.38
N GLU A 600 35.37 -10.38 17.67
CA GLU A 600 34.39 -11.17 18.40
C GLU A 600 33.77 -10.35 19.55
N PRO A 601 32.45 -10.13 19.57
CA PRO A 601 31.76 -9.52 20.69
C PRO A 601 31.52 -10.55 21.80
N LEU A 602 32.58 -10.90 22.55
CA LEU A 602 32.56 -11.90 23.63
C LEU A 602 31.38 -11.74 24.59
N ALA A 603 31.05 -10.50 24.96
CA ALA A 603 29.92 -10.23 25.85
C ALA A 603 28.56 -10.65 25.25
N HIS A 604 28.36 -10.52 23.94
CA HIS A 604 27.14 -10.99 23.29
C HIS A 604 27.11 -12.52 23.19
N LEU A 605 28.25 -13.15 22.89
CA LEU A 605 28.40 -14.61 22.90
C LEU A 605 28.02 -15.16 24.28
N LEU A 606 28.56 -14.58 25.35
CA LEU A 606 28.24 -14.95 26.73
C LEU A 606 26.76 -14.76 27.03
N SER A 607 26.17 -13.62 26.62
CA SER A 607 24.73 -13.35 26.77
C SER A 607 23.88 -14.45 26.13
N CYS A 608 24.15 -14.82 24.88
CA CYS A 608 23.41 -15.89 24.22
C CYS A 608 23.61 -17.24 24.92
N THR A 609 24.83 -17.58 25.31
CA THR A 609 25.11 -18.84 26.03
C THR A 609 24.32 -18.91 27.33
N VAL A 610 24.32 -17.84 28.12
CA VAL A 610 23.54 -17.73 29.37
C VAL A 610 22.04 -17.86 29.09
N HIS A 611 21.49 -17.10 28.15
CA HIS A 611 20.06 -17.17 27.85
C HIS A 611 19.62 -18.53 27.29
N CYS A 612 20.42 -19.15 26.42
CA CYS A 612 20.16 -20.48 25.90
C CYS A 612 20.18 -21.53 27.02
N LEU A 613 21.19 -21.49 27.91
CA LEU A 613 21.30 -22.38 29.06
C LEU A 613 20.11 -22.22 30.01
N LEU A 614 19.77 -20.99 30.39
CA LEU A 614 18.61 -20.70 31.26
C LEU A 614 17.30 -21.14 30.61
N SER A 615 17.13 -20.93 29.31
CA SER A 615 15.92 -21.37 28.60
C SER A 615 15.79 -22.89 28.56
N LEU A 616 16.90 -23.62 28.37
CA LEU A 616 16.89 -25.08 28.39
C LEU A 616 16.59 -25.63 29.79
N GLN A 617 17.22 -25.07 30.83
CA GLN A 617 16.96 -25.45 32.22
C GLN A 617 15.48 -25.24 32.58
N ASN A 618 14.90 -24.09 32.24
CA ASN A 618 13.49 -23.81 32.49
C ASN A 618 12.55 -24.74 31.72
N MET A 619 12.86 -25.06 30.45
CA MET A 619 12.06 -26.00 29.65
C MET A 619 12.13 -27.42 30.22
N ARG A 620 13.32 -27.89 30.65
CA ARG A 620 13.49 -29.21 31.26
C ARG A 620 12.84 -29.30 32.65
N GLN A 621 12.92 -28.25 33.47
CA GLN A 621 12.21 -28.20 34.76
C GLN A 621 10.69 -28.25 34.58
N SER A 622 10.15 -27.56 33.57
CA SER A 622 8.72 -27.64 33.23
C SER A 622 8.30 -28.99 32.64
N ALA A 623 9.21 -29.70 31.95
CA ALA A 623 8.94 -31.04 31.42
C ALA A 623 8.98 -32.10 32.53
N ARG A 624 9.97 -32.02 33.44
CA ARG A 624 10.07 -32.88 34.63
C ARG A 624 8.90 -32.69 35.61
N ALA A 625 8.27 -31.50 35.64
CA ALA A 625 7.05 -31.26 36.43
C ALA A 625 5.77 -31.87 35.80
N ASN A 626 5.81 -32.28 34.52
CA ASN A 626 4.66 -32.78 33.77
C ASN A 626 4.71 -34.29 33.46
N VAL A 627 5.82 -34.97 33.74
CA VAL A 627 6.01 -36.40 33.47
C VAL A 627 6.50 -37.08 34.74
N GLU A 628 5.56 -37.61 35.54
CA GLU A 628 5.83 -38.77 36.38
C GLU A 628 5.75 -40.00 35.45
N ASP A 629 6.80 -40.82 35.44
CA ASP A 629 6.99 -42.09 34.70
C ASP A 629 7.33 -42.02 33.19
N SER A 630 8.63 -42.08 32.85
CA SER A 630 9.14 -42.93 31.75
C SER A 630 10.66 -43.14 31.83
N ASP A 631 11.08 -44.40 31.87
CA ASP A 631 12.46 -44.93 31.92
C ASP A 631 13.25 -44.75 30.59
N ASP A 632 13.56 -43.53 30.17
CA ASP A 632 14.48 -43.26 29.05
C ASP A 632 15.78 -42.56 29.53
N GLU A 633 16.46 -43.15 30.51
CA GLU A 633 17.67 -42.55 31.15
C GLU A 633 18.92 -42.53 30.24
N ALA A 634 18.97 -43.35 29.18
CA ALA A 634 20.21 -43.58 28.42
C ALA A 634 20.53 -42.53 27.33
N GLU A 635 19.52 -41.81 26.78
CA GLU A 635 19.77 -40.68 25.85
C GLU A 635 19.99 -39.34 26.58
N GLU A 636 19.65 -39.26 27.88
CA GLU A 636 19.82 -38.04 28.69
C GLU A 636 21.27 -37.80 29.16
N GLU A 637 22.08 -38.87 29.33
CA GLU A 637 23.43 -38.77 29.91
C GLU A 637 24.45 -38.01 29.04
N GLU A 638 24.45 -38.22 27.71
CA GLU A 638 25.31 -37.45 26.79
C GLU A 638 24.85 -35.98 26.66
N GLU A 639 23.57 -35.71 26.91
CA GLU A 639 23.01 -34.36 26.87
C GLU A 639 23.28 -33.53 28.15
N GLU A 640 23.55 -34.16 29.29
CA GLU A 640 23.87 -33.48 30.54
C GLU A 640 25.32 -32.99 30.61
N GLY A 641 26.25 -33.68 29.94
CA GLY A 641 27.68 -33.38 30.00
C GLY A 641 28.05 -31.95 29.57
N TYR A 642 27.57 -31.51 28.40
CA TYR A 642 27.89 -30.16 27.89
C TYR A 642 27.21 -29.02 28.66
N LEU A 643 26.03 -29.28 29.26
CA LEU A 643 25.32 -28.29 30.08
C LEU A 643 25.99 -28.09 31.43
N SER A 644 26.37 -29.19 32.08
CA SER A 644 27.11 -29.17 33.35
C SER A 644 28.46 -28.48 33.18
N GLU A 645 29.16 -28.73 32.07
CA GLU A 645 30.42 -28.06 31.76
C GLU A 645 30.24 -26.56 31.54
N LEU A 646 29.26 -26.15 30.74
CA LEU A 646 28.96 -24.72 30.53
C LEU A 646 28.62 -24.01 31.83
N GLN A 647 27.83 -24.64 32.68
CA GLN A 647 27.50 -24.11 33.99
C GLN A 647 28.75 -23.96 34.87
N THR A 648 29.64 -24.96 34.87
CA THR A 648 30.92 -24.93 35.59
C THR A 648 31.82 -23.79 35.09
N ILE A 649 31.89 -23.59 33.77
CA ILE A 649 32.64 -22.48 33.16
C ILE A 649 32.05 -21.14 33.61
N LEU A 650 30.74 -20.95 33.53
CA LEU A 650 30.07 -19.69 33.94
C LEU A 650 30.25 -19.39 35.43
N GLU A 651 30.19 -20.41 36.30
CA GLU A 651 30.45 -20.27 37.73
C GLU A 651 31.90 -19.92 38.03
N SER A 652 32.84 -20.57 37.33
CA SER A 652 34.27 -20.24 37.41
C SER A 652 34.54 -18.80 36.95
N MET A 653 33.95 -18.38 35.82
CA MET A 653 34.03 -17.01 35.33
C MET A 653 33.45 -16.02 36.33
N THR A 654 32.28 -16.30 36.91
CA THR A 654 31.64 -15.45 37.93
C THR A 654 32.58 -15.25 39.12
N ARG A 655 33.07 -16.34 39.74
CA ARG A 655 33.95 -16.26 40.91
C ARG A 655 35.27 -15.54 40.62
N ARG A 656 35.88 -15.78 39.46
CA ARG A 656 37.16 -15.17 39.10
C ARG A 656 37.02 -13.71 38.67
N MET A 657 35.95 -13.34 37.95
CA MET A 657 35.65 -11.95 37.59
C MET A 657 35.41 -11.06 38.82
N THR A 658 34.84 -11.62 39.90
CA THR A 658 34.67 -10.93 41.19
C THR A 658 36.02 -10.64 41.86
N LYS A 659 37.01 -11.53 41.68
CA LYS A 659 38.37 -11.39 42.25
C LYS A 659 39.30 -10.54 41.39
N SER A 660 39.09 -10.50 40.08
CA SER A 660 39.93 -9.74 39.15
C SER A 660 39.89 -8.24 39.42
N GLU A 661 41.07 -7.63 39.46
CA GLU A 661 41.23 -6.19 39.52
C GLU A 661 41.34 -5.59 38.12
N LEU A 662 41.16 -4.27 38.01
CA LEU A 662 41.29 -3.59 36.71
C LEU A 662 42.73 -3.63 36.16
N GLU A 663 43.71 -3.87 37.03
CA GLU A 663 45.12 -4.07 36.68
C GLU A 663 45.33 -5.37 35.90
N ASP A 664 44.61 -6.44 36.26
CA ASP A 664 44.66 -7.74 35.55
C ASP A 664 44.20 -7.63 34.09
N PHE A 665 43.39 -6.61 33.78
CA PHE A 665 42.92 -6.32 32.42
C PHE A 665 43.75 -5.25 31.70
N GLU A 666 44.75 -4.66 32.36
CA GLU A 666 45.49 -3.47 31.88
C GLU A 666 44.58 -2.25 31.63
N LEU A 667 43.49 -2.12 32.41
CA LEU A 667 42.46 -1.07 32.28
C LEU A 667 42.40 -0.13 33.49
N ASP A 668 43.49 -0.02 34.22
CA ASP A 668 43.59 0.84 35.39
C ASP A 668 43.61 2.34 35.00
N LYS A 669 43.80 3.23 35.98
CA LYS A 669 43.79 4.68 35.72
C LYS A 669 44.95 5.12 34.83
N SER A 670 46.02 4.33 34.75
CA SER A 670 47.18 4.58 33.90
C SER A 670 46.91 4.33 32.41
N ALA A 671 45.88 3.53 32.07
CA ALA A 671 45.52 3.21 30.70
C ALA A 671 45.06 4.45 29.90
N GLU A 672 45.49 4.50 28.64
CA GLU A 672 45.02 5.48 27.66
C GLU A 672 43.71 4.99 27.02
N PHE A 673 42.71 5.86 26.92
CA PHE A 673 41.40 5.60 26.28
C PHE A 673 41.09 6.58 25.15
N SER A 674 42.12 7.23 24.60
CA SER A 674 41.94 8.22 23.54
C SER A 674 41.58 7.52 22.23
N MET A 675 40.56 8.03 21.53
CA MET A 675 40.16 7.45 20.22
C MET A 675 41.13 7.80 19.09
N GLY A 676 42.17 8.58 19.38
CA GLY A 676 43.19 9.02 18.42
C GLY A 676 44.42 8.11 18.37
N SER A 677 44.62 7.22 19.36
CA SER A 677 45.69 6.22 19.35
C SER A 677 45.12 4.81 19.17
N SER A 678 45.81 3.95 18.44
CA SER A 678 45.43 2.54 18.27
C SER A 678 45.37 1.78 19.60
N VAL A 679 46.26 2.14 20.54
CA VAL A 679 46.25 1.63 21.93
C VAL A 679 45.00 2.10 22.69
N GLY A 680 44.62 3.37 22.57
CA GLY A 680 43.43 3.90 23.23
C GLY A 680 42.13 3.32 22.68
N VAL A 681 42.06 3.06 21.37
CA VAL A 681 40.94 2.33 20.74
C VAL A 681 40.88 0.88 21.25
N LYS A 682 42.02 0.18 21.32
CA LYS A 682 42.10 -1.19 21.88
C LYS A 682 41.57 -1.24 23.31
N ASN A 683 42.05 -0.36 24.18
CA ASN A 683 41.64 -0.32 25.59
C ASN A 683 40.17 0.06 25.75
N ASN A 684 39.63 0.94 24.89
CA ASN A 684 38.21 1.25 24.89
C ASN A 684 37.36 0.02 24.53
N ILE A 685 37.76 -0.74 23.51
CA ILE A 685 37.09 -1.99 23.13
C ILE A 685 37.12 -3.00 24.27
N TYR A 686 38.27 -3.19 24.92
CA TYR A 686 38.41 -4.06 26.10
C TYR A 686 37.49 -3.62 27.24
N ALA A 687 37.46 -2.32 27.57
CA ALA A 687 36.59 -1.81 28.62
C ALA A 687 35.11 -2.09 28.31
N VAL A 688 34.65 -1.88 27.07
CA VAL A 688 33.27 -2.18 26.67
C VAL A 688 32.97 -3.67 26.73
N LEU A 689 33.90 -4.53 26.32
CA LEU A 689 33.74 -6.00 26.41
C LEU A 689 33.63 -6.46 27.86
N VAL A 690 34.53 -5.99 28.73
CA VAL A 690 34.56 -6.33 30.16
C VAL A 690 33.30 -5.82 30.87
N MET A 691 32.87 -4.59 30.59
CA MET A 691 31.59 -4.06 31.08
C MET A 691 30.40 -4.95 30.67
N GLY A 692 30.36 -5.39 29.41
CA GLY A 692 29.33 -6.29 28.92
C GLY A 692 29.39 -7.68 29.57
N VAL A 693 30.58 -8.22 29.83
CA VAL A 693 30.74 -9.49 30.56
C VAL A 693 30.23 -9.35 32.00
N TYR A 694 30.54 -8.26 32.69
CA TYR A 694 29.98 -8.00 34.02
C TYR A 694 28.45 -7.92 33.99
N GLU A 695 27.85 -7.24 33.02
CA GLU A 695 26.38 -7.19 32.87
C GLU A 695 25.74 -8.57 32.70
N VAL A 696 26.31 -9.39 31.81
CA VAL A 696 25.77 -10.74 31.55
C VAL A 696 25.93 -11.65 32.77
N LEU A 697 27.06 -11.57 33.47
CA LEU A 697 27.27 -12.35 34.70
C LEU A 697 26.38 -11.85 35.84
N MET A 698 26.07 -10.54 35.94
CA MET A 698 25.08 -10.02 36.88
C MET A 698 23.69 -10.64 36.63
N GLU A 699 23.25 -10.71 35.37
CA GLU A 699 21.97 -11.33 35.00
C GLU A 699 21.95 -12.85 35.28
N PHE A 700 23.07 -13.55 35.00
CA PHE A 700 23.23 -14.97 35.32
C PHE A 700 23.18 -15.23 36.83
N SER A 701 23.98 -14.50 37.62
CA SER A 701 24.03 -14.63 39.07
C SER A 701 22.68 -14.33 39.71
N PHE A 702 21.94 -13.32 39.24
CA PHE A 702 20.59 -13.03 39.75
C PHE A 702 19.63 -14.20 39.53
N THR A 703 19.65 -14.80 38.34
CA THR A 703 18.74 -15.88 37.99
C THR A 703 19.06 -17.16 38.78
N LYS A 704 20.34 -17.42 39.04
CA LYS A 704 20.80 -18.57 39.83
C LYS A 704 20.61 -18.37 41.35
N ALA A 705 20.66 -17.13 41.83
CA ALA A 705 20.76 -16.82 43.26
C ALA A 705 19.65 -17.40 44.14
N ASN A 706 18.48 -17.76 43.59
CA ASN A 706 17.33 -18.28 44.35
C ASN A 706 17.03 -17.48 45.64
N TYR A 707 17.24 -16.16 45.60
CA TYR A 707 17.11 -15.25 46.75
C TYR A 707 18.02 -15.56 47.95
N SER A 708 19.22 -16.08 47.71
CA SER A 708 20.24 -16.23 48.75
C SER A 708 21.10 -14.97 48.90
N LYS A 709 21.46 -14.66 50.15
CA LYS A 709 22.24 -13.46 50.49
C LYS A 709 23.64 -13.46 49.86
N SER A 710 24.35 -14.60 49.91
CA SER A 710 25.72 -14.72 49.40
C SER A 710 25.82 -14.42 47.90
N HIS A 711 24.88 -14.92 47.09
CA HIS A 711 24.90 -14.69 45.65
C HIS A 711 24.53 -13.24 45.28
N PHE A 712 23.72 -12.55 46.09
CA PHE A 712 23.49 -11.11 45.90
C PHE A 712 24.67 -10.24 46.34
N GLU A 713 25.47 -10.67 47.33
CA GLU A 713 26.75 -10.03 47.65
C GLU A 713 27.75 -10.21 46.50
N GLU A 714 27.83 -11.40 45.90
CA GLU A 714 28.64 -11.64 44.69
C GLU A 714 28.16 -10.78 43.50
N LEU A 715 26.85 -10.67 43.28
CA LEU A 715 26.28 -9.79 42.25
C LEU A 715 26.63 -8.33 42.50
N LEU A 716 26.53 -7.87 43.75
CA LEU A 716 26.86 -6.49 44.11
C LEU A 716 28.36 -6.21 43.90
N GLU A 717 29.23 -7.17 44.17
CA GLU A 717 30.66 -7.02 43.90
C GLU A 717 30.95 -6.97 42.39
N LEU A 718 30.29 -7.79 41.56
CA LEU A 718 30.36 -7.64 40.10
C LEU A 718 29.90 -6.25 39.64
N PHE A 719 28.83 -5.72 40.23
CA PHE A 719 28.37 -4.36 39.96
C PHE A 719 29.40 -3.31 40.40
N ASN A 720 30.03 -3.45 41.56
CA ASN A 720 31.04 -2.51 42.03
C ASN A 720 32.23 -2.44 41.06
N ARG A 721 32.66 -3.59 40.53
CA ARG A 721 33.72 -3.67 39.50
C ARG A 721 33.29 -3.01 38.19
N TYR A 722 32.07 -3.30 37.72
CA TYR A 722 31.47 -2.61 36.57
C TYR A 722 31.43 -1.08 36.78
N HIS A 723 30.94 -0.63 37.94
CA HIS A 723 30.77 0.79 38.26
C HIS A 723 32.12 1.51 38.32
N LYS A 724 33.15 0.89 38.89
CA LYS A 724 34.52 1.42 38.92
C LYS A 724 35.06 1.66 37.50
N LEU A 725 34.85 0.70 36.59
CA LEU A 725 35.27 0.83 35.19
C LEU A 725 34.44 1.89 34.44
N ALA A 726 33.12 1.94 34.68
CA ALA A 726 32.23 2.93 34.06
C ALA A 726 32.59 4.37 34.46
N GLU A 727 32.95 4.61 35.73
CA GLU A 727 33.39 5.93 36.19
C GLU A 727 34.75 6.33 35.58
N ILE A 728 35.70 5.40 35.43
CA ILE A 728 36.98 5.67 34.74
C ILE A 728 36.74 6.15 33.30
N LEU A 729 35.83 5.49 32.57
CA LEU A 729 35.48 5.89 31.21
C LEU A 729 34.79 7.26 31.18
N LYS A 730 33.91 7.57 32.13
CA LYS A 730 33.27 8.90 32.24
C LYS A 730 34.29 10.00 32.55
N GLU A 731 35.22 9.77 33.46
CA GLU A 731 36.27 10.74 33.81
C GLU A 731 37.20 11.03 32.63
N LYS A 732 37.56 10.00 31.86
CA LYS A 732 38.49 10.11 30.72
C LYS A 732 37.81 10.66 29.46
N SER A 733 36.52 10.42 29.25
CA SER A 733 35.74 10.95 28.12
C SER A 733 35.44 12.45 28.23
N GLY A 734 35.41 13.00 29.45
CA GLY A 734 35.09 14.42 29.71
C GLY A 734 36.14 15.45 29.26
N LYS A 735 37.30 15.05 28.72
CA LYS A 735 38.40 15.97 28.34
C LYS A 735 38.58 16.24 26.84
N GLY A 736 37.77 15.63 25.96
CA GLY A 736 37.85 15.85 24.51
C GLY A 736 36.63 16.58 23.95
N ARG A 737 36.83 17.72 23.27
CA ARG A 737 35.81 18.33 22.37
C ARG A 737 35.64 17.46 21.12
N GLY A 738 35.03 16.30 21.27
CA GLY A 738 34.56 15.43 20.18
C GLY A 738 33.06 15.19 20.29
N PRO A 739 32.40 14.62 19.26
CA PRO A 739 30.99 14.30 19.32
C PRO A 739 30.72 13.42 20.55
N MET A 740 29.77 13.85 21.38
CA MET A 740 29.41 13.25 22.66
C MET A 740 29.38 11.71 22.54
N GLN A 741 30.31 11.03 23.20
CA GLN A 741 30.36 9.56 23.18
C GLN A 741 29.03 9.03 23.70
N LYS A 742 28.24 8.38 22.84
CA LYS A 742 27.04 7.66 23.26
C LYS A 742 27.50 6.61 24.26
N THR A 743 26.99 6.67 25.49
CA THR A 743 27.23 5.63 26.51
C THR A 743 26.97 4.25 25.90
N PRO A 744 27.84 3.25 26.14
CA PRO A 744 27.62 1.91 25.62
C PRO A 744 26.23 1.42 26.03
N ARG A 745 25.53 0.77 25.09
CA ARG A 745 24.19 0.22 25.34
C ARG A 745 24.33 -0.99 26.25
N SER A 746 23.44 -1.09 27.25
CA SER A 746 23.44 -2.22 28.17
C SER A 746 23.01 -3.53 27.48
N LEU A 747 23.67 -4.63 27.81
CA LEU A 747 23.36 -5.98 27.32
C LEU A 747 22.26 -6.68 28.13
N LEU A 748 21.86 -6.11 29.27
CA LEU A 748 20.81 -6.66 30.13
C LEU A 748 19.51 -6.84 29.34
N SER A 749 18.87 -8.00 29.49
CA SER A 749 17.64 -8.30 28.78
C SER A 749 16.46 -7.46 29.31
N LEU A 750 15.53 -7.09 28.42
CA LEU A 750 14.34 -6.31 28.82
C LEU A 750 13.47 -7.09 29.83
N GLY A 751 13.40 -8.42 29.67
CA GLY A 751 12.69 -9.30 30.60
C GLY A 751 13.35 -9.34 31.99
N PHE A 752 14.68 -9.38 32.05
CA PHE A 752 15.41 -9.28 33.30
C PHE A 752 15.19 -7.93 33.97
N ILE A 753 15.30 -6.82 33.25
CA ILE A 753 15.07 -5.48 33.82
C ILE A 753 13.65 -5.34 34.39
N SER A 754 12.63 -5.82 33.66
CA SER A 754 11.24 -5.84 34.17
C SER A 754 11.13 -6.61 35.50
N THR A 755 11.78 -7.78 35.57
CA THR A 755 11.78 -8.63 36.76
C THR A 755 12.58 -8.00 37.90
N LEU A 756 13.76 -7.45 37.61
CA LEU A 756 14.64 -6.78 38.56
C LEU A 756 13.95 -5.58 39.20
N LEU A 757 13.31 -4.70 38.41
CA LEU A 757 12.56 -3.57 38.93
C LEU A 757 11.39 -4.03 39.82
N SER A 758 10.67 -5.07 39.38
CA SER A 758 9.56 -5.65 40.16
C SER A 758 10.05 -6.16 41.52
N VAL A 759 11.18 -6.85 41.55
CA VAL A 759 11.78 -7.38 42.78
C VAL A 759 12.35 -6.28 43.68
N LEU A 760 13.01 -5.27 43.09
CA LEU A 760 13.60 -4.16 43.84
C LEU A 760 12.53 -3.29 44.52
N PHE A 761 11.43 -2.97 43.83
CA PHE A 761 10.43 -2.03 44.34
C PHE A 761 9.18 -2.69 44.92
N ARG A 762 8.65 -3.76 44.31
CA ARG A 762 7.33 -4.30 44.65
C ARG A 762 7.35 -5.54 45.55
N ASP A 763 8.41 -6.35 45.49
CA ASP A 763 8.48 -7.60 46.28
C ASP A 763 8.80 -7.31 47.76
N SER A 764 7.80 -7.40 48.64
CA SER A 764 7.94 -7.29 50.09
C SER A 764 7.74 -8.63 50.82
N THR A 765 8.04 -9.75 50.17
CA THR A 765 7.91 -11.07 50.81
C THR A 765 8.97 -11.28 51.89
N GLN A 766 8.53 -11.65 53.09
CA GLN A 766 9.36 -11.73 54.29
C GLN A 766 10.54 -12.71 54.18
N SER A 767 10.40 -13.79 53.38
CA SER A 767 11.47 -14.77 53.16
C SER A 767 12.58 -14.28 52.21
N ARG A 768 12.30 -13.26 51.39
CA ARG A 768 13.25 -12.72 50.40
C ARG A 768 13.84 -11.38 50.83
N GLU A 769 13.25 -10.75 51.83
CA GLU A 769 13.60 -9.39 52.26
C GLU A 769 15.05 -9.25 52.72
N GLU A 770 15.59 -10.22 53.46
CA GLU A 770 16.98 -10.20 53.92
C GLU A 770 17.97 -10.20 52.74
N ALA A 771 17.71 -11.00 51.71
CA ALA A 771 18.54 -11.08 50.53
C ALA A 771 18.40 -9.81 49.66
N LEU A 772 17.18 -9.30 49.51
CA LEU A 772 16.90 -8.07 48.75
C LEU A 772 17.43 -6.81 49.42
N SER A 773 17.59 -6.81 50.75
CA SER A 773 18.17 -5.70 51.49
C SER A 773 19.60 -5.37 51.03
N VAL A 774 20.37 -6.39 50.60
CA VAL A 774 21.72 -6.23 50.05
C VAL A 774 21.70 -5.32 48.82
N LEU A 775 20.77 -5.56 47.89
CA LEU A 775 20.63 -4.77 46.66
C LEU A 775 20.01 -3.39 46.92
N ARG A 776 19.00 -3.31 47.80
CA ARG A 776 18.29 -2.06 48.14
C ARG A 776 19.16 -1.08 48.91
N SER A 777 20.08 -1.57 49.74
CA SER A 777 21.01 -0.73 50.50
C SER A 777 22.02 0.01 49.59
N SER A 778 22.32 -0.55 48.41
CA SER A 778 23.13 0.10 47.38
C SER A 778 22.30 1.05 46.52
N GLY A 779 22.26 2.32 46.91
CA GLY A 779 21.57 3.36 46.15
C GLY A 779 22.11 3.55 44.71
N GLU A 780 23.39 3.25 44.48
CA GLU A 780 23.99 3.31 43.13
C GLU A 780 23.51 2.17 42.23
N PHE A 781 23.34 0.96 42.77
CA PHE A 781 22.79 -0.17 42.02
C PHE A 781 21.32 0.06 41.61
N VAL A 782 20.50 0.57 42.54
CA VAL A 782 19.09 0.91 42.25
C VAL A 782 19.00 2.00 41.18
N ARG A 783 19.85 3.03 41.25
CA ARG A 783 19.93 4.08 40.22
C ARG A 783 20.37 3.53 38.87
N TYR A 784 21.34 2.61 38.86
CA TYR A 784 21.80 1.94 37.65
C TYR A 784 20.68 1.12 36.99
N ALA A 785 19.96 0.29 37.74
CA ALA A 785 18.86 -0.51 37.20
C ALA A 785 17.77 0.36 36.56
N LEU A 786 17.39 1.48 37.20
CA LEU A 786 16.46 2.45 36.63
C LEU A 786 17.02 3.13 35.37
N SER A 787 18.29 3.54 35.39
CA SER A 787 18.94 4.15 34.23
C SER A 787 18.95 3.21 33.02
N VAL A 788 19.21 1.92 33.23
CA VAL A 788 19.18 0.91 32.15
C VAL A 788 17.75 0.73 31.62
N ALA A 789 16.75 0.68 32.50
CA ALA A 789 15.36 0.59 32.07
C ALA A 789 14.95 1.76 31.19
N VAL A 790 15.27 2.98 31.62
CA VAL A 790 15.01 4.22 30.87
C VAL A 790 15.74 4.22 29.53
N GLN A 791 17.01 3.79 29.49
CA GLN A 791 17.79 3.65 28.26
C GLN A 791 17.17 2.64 27.28
N LYS A 792 16.67 1.49 27.77
CA LYS A 792 16.03 0.46 26.95
C LYS A 792 14.67 0.91 26.41
N ILE A 793 13.89 1.64 27.20
CA ILE A 793 12.61 2.22 26.75
C ILE A 793 12.87 3.29 25.68
N GLN A 794 13.89 4.14 25.88
CA GLN A 794 14.29 5.12 24.86
C GLN A 794 14.77 4.43 23.58
N GLN A 795 15.54 3.35 23.68
CA GLN A 795 15.94 2.56 22.52
C GLN A 795 14.72 1.99 21.77
N LEU A 796 13.72 1.51 22.51
CA LEU A 796 12.50 0.99 21.92
C LEU A 796 11.71 2.11 21.22
N GLU A 797 11.67 3.31 21.80
CA GLU A 797 11.07 4.51 21.19
C GLU A 797 11.76 4.86 19.86
N GLU A 798 13.10 4.92 19.85
CA GLU A 798 13.91 5.31 18.68
C GLU A 798 13.88 4.25 17.55
N THR A 799 14.10 2.97 17.88
CA THR A 799 14.34 1.92 16.87
C THR A 799 13.20 0.92 16.68
N GLY A 800 12.14 0.97 17.51
CA GLY A 800 11.04 0.00 17.48
C GLY A 800 11.39 -1.40 17.98
N HIS A 801 12.65 -1.63 18.38
CA HIS A 801 13.15 -2.90 18.87
C HIS A 801 14.07 -2.67 20.07
N ALA A 802 14.15 -3.63 20.99
CA ALA A 802 15.12 -3.59 22.09
C ALA A 802 16.28 -4.57 21.83
N GLU A 803 17.48 -4.23 22.31
CA GLU A 803 18.61 -5.17 22.31
C GLU A 803 18.42 -6.26 23.37
N GLY A 804 18.73 -7.51 23.01
CA GLY A 804 18.60 -8.69 23.88
C GLY A 804 17.53 -9.69 23.42
N PRO A 805 17.39 -10.83 24.11
CA PRO A 805 16.37 -11.83 23.80
C PRO A 805 14.96 -11.23 23.90
N ASP A 806 14.05 -11.70 23.04
CA ASP A 806 12.66 -11.22 22.93
C ASP A 806 12.47 -9.73 22.55
N GLY A 807 13.54 -8.95 22.35
CA GLY A 807 13.45 -7.51 22.05
C GLY A 807 12.84 -7.16 20.69
N GLN A 808 12.76 -8.13 19.76
CA GLN A 808 12.04 -7.98 18.49
C GLN A 808 10.59 -8.49 18.54
N ASN A 809 10.17 -9.11 19.65
CA ASN A 809 8.84 -9.69 19.79
C ASN A 809 7.86 -8.66 20.38
N THR A 810 7.03 -8.08 19.53
CA THR A 810 6.06 -7.04 19.89
C THR A 810 5.14 -7.44 21.04
N ASP A 811 4.72 -8.71 21.13
CA ASP A 811 3.85 -9.18 22.20
C ASP A 811 4.54 -9.19 23.56
N ARG A 812 5.79 -9.63 23.61
CA ARG A 812 6.54 -9.75 24.86
C ARG A 812 7.05 -8.40 25.32
N THR A 813 7.56 -7.59 24.39
CA THR A 813 7.97 -6.22 24.68
C THR A 813 6.81 -5.41 25.27
N PHE A 814 5.60 -5.53 24.70
CA PHE A 814 4.41 -4.88 25.25
C PHE A 814 4.08 -5.35 26.69
N ARG A 815 4.18 -6.65 26.99
CA ARG A 815 3.99 -7.16 28.36
C ARG A 815 5.03 -6.59 29.33
N PHE A 816 6.31 -6.58 28.94
CA PHE A 816 7.36 -5.99 29.77
C PHE A 816 7.14 -4.49 30.02
N LEU A 817 6.65 -3.74 29.04
CA LEU A 817 6.26 -2.33 29.23
C LEU A 817 5.11 -2.19 30.24
N CYS A 818 4.09 -3.05 30.17
CA CYS A 818 3.00 -3.06 31.15
C CYS A 818 3.50 -3.35 32.57
N ASP A 819 4.36 -4.35 32.73
CA ASP A 819 4.93 -4.72 34.02
C ASP A 819 5.76 -3.57 34.61
N MET A 820 6.69 -3.02 33.81
CA MET A 820 7.50 -1.87 34.22
C MET A 820 6.66 -0.64 34.56
N THR A 821 5.59 -0.35 33.80
CA THR A 821 4.66 0.74 34.11
C THR A 821 4.06 0.56 35.51
N SER A 822 3.58 -0.64 35.82
CA SER A 822 2.96 -0.93 37.12
C SER A 822 3.92 -0.69 38.29
N VAL A 823 5.18 -1.07 38.11
CA VAL A 823 6.24 -0.95 39.13
C VAL A 823 6.70 0.48 39.31
N LEU A 824 6.98 1.19 38.21
CA LEU A 824 7.44 2.58 38.25
C LEU A 824 6.34 3.49 38.81
N MET A 825 5.08 3.24 38.46
CA MET A 825 3.94 3.98 39.01
C MET A 825 3.79 3.72 40.51
N TRP A 826 3.86 2.46 40.94
CA TRP A 826 3.80 2.11 42.37
C TRP A 826 4.91 2.79 43.18
N ARG A 827 6.15 2.81 42.66
CA ARG A 827 7.28 3.48 43.31
C ARG A 827 7.06 4.99 43.39
N TYR A 828 6.56 5.60 42.32
CA TYR A 828 6.29 7.04 42.26
C TYR A 828 5.18 7.47 43.22
N THR A 829 4.12 6.68 43.39
CA THR A 829 2.99 7.03 44.26
C THR A 829 3.24 6.74 45.74
N ASN A 830 3.93 5.65 46.07
CA ASN A 830 4.05 5.19 47.46
C ASN A 830 5.25 5.78 48.21
N ILE A 831 6.23 6.36 47.51
CA ILE A 831 7.45 6.85 48.17
C ILE A 831 7.65 8.33 47.81
N PRO A 832 7.30 9.26 48.73
CA PRO A 832 7.40 10.70 48.49
C PRO A 832 8.84 11.15 48.23
N SER A 833 9.03 12.07 47.28
CA SER A 833 10.32 12.69 46.95
C SER A 833 11.00 13.36 48.16
N THR A 834 10.21 13.79 49.15
CA THR A 834 10.70 14.39 50.40
C THR A 834 11.52 13.42 51.27
N VAL A 835 11.36 12.11 51.10
CA VAL A 835 12.14 11.08 51.81
C VAL A 835 13.49 10.84 51.12
N GLU A 836 13.61 11.11 49.82
CA GLU A 836 14.86 10.93 49.06
C GLU A 836 15.85 12.08 49.28
N ASP A 837 15.36 13.31 49.40
CA ASP A 837 16.19 14.53 49.54
C ASP A 837 16.77 14.73 50.95
N ALA A 838 16.34 13.96 51.95
CA ALA A 838 16.84 14.07 53.33
C ALA A 838 18.30 13.57 53.50
N GLY A 839 18.89 12.94 52.47
CA GLY A 839 20.15 12.19 52.61
C GLY A 839 21.39 12.67 51.85
N LYS A 840 21.30 13.33 50.67
CA LYS A 840 22.52 13.63 49.86
C LYS A 840 22.44 14.94 49.06
N LYS A 841 23.39 15.85 49.31
CA LYS A 841 23.68 17.09 48.55
C LYS A 841 24.42 16.83 47.22
N GLU A 842 24.01 15.84 46.43
CA GLU A 842 24.60 15.65 45.08
C GLU A 842 23.64 16.12 43.98
N LYS A 843 24.18 16.83 43.00
CA LYS A 843 23.51 17.30 41.76
C LYS A 843 23.08 16.14 40.83
N ARG A 844 22.55 15.04 41.37
CA ARG A 844 22.06 13.89 40.59
C ARG A 844 20.53 13.86 40.65
N SER A 845 19.88 13.50 39.54
CA SER A 845 18.41 13.38 39.47
C SER A 845 17.88 12.42 40.54
N SER A 846 16.78 12.80 41.20
CA SER A 846 16.09 11.93 42.16
C SER A 846 15.57 10.65 41.49
N LEU A 847 15.42 9.57 42.25
CA LEU A 847 14.95 8.30 41.70
C LEU A 847 13.50 8.47 41.23
N SER A 848 12.69 9.25 41.96
CA SER A 848 11.31 9.60 41.57
C SER A 848 11.25 10.32 40.21
N LEU A 849 12.20 11.21 39.89
CA LEU A 849 12.23 11.92 38.60
C LEU A 849 12.54 10.96 37.45
N MET A 850 13.49 10.03 37.64
CA MET A 850 13.80 9.00 36.64
C MET A 850 12.64 8.03 36.42
N CYS A 851 11.89 7.67 37.47
CA CYS A 851 10.67 6.88 37.34
C CYS A 851 9.62 7.61 36.49
N LEU A 852 9.44 8.92 36.70
CA LEU A 852 8.50 9.73 35.92
C LEU A 852 8.95 9.87 34.45
N GLU A 853 10.24 10.07 34.21
CA GLU A 853 10.83 10.09 32.86
C GLU A 853 10.62 8.74 32.15
N GLY A 854 10.86 7.63 32.85
CA GLY A 854 10.59 6.28 32.36
C GLY A 854 9.11 6.07 32.03
N LEU A 855 8.20 6.47 32.92
CA LEU A 855 6.75 6.38 32.68
C LEU A 855 6.33 7.18 31.45
N LEU A 856 6.75 8.45 31.34
CA LEU A 856 6.44 9.30 30.20
C LEU A 856 6.88 8.64 28.89
N ARG A 857 8.11 8.11 28.83
CA ARG A 857 8.58 7.39 27.64
C ARG A 857 7.78 6.13 27.35
N ILE A 858 7.39 5.34 28.37
CA ILE A 858 6.52 4.17 28.14
C ILE A 858 5.17 4.60 27.56
N PHE A 859 4.52 5.63 28.10
CA PHE A 859 3.25 6.15 27.56
C PHE A 859 3.40 6.56 26.09
N THR A 860 4.45 7.33 25.78
CA THR A 860 4.76 7.77 24.40
C THR A 860 4.98 6.58 23.47
N THR A 861 5.82 5.62 23.86
CA THR A 861 6.13 4.42 23.06
C THR A 861 4.89 3.55 22.85
N CYS A 862 4.07 3.33 23.88
CA CYS A 862 2.83 2.57 23.77
C CYS A 862 1.81 3.25 22.84
N GLN A 863 1.68 4.57 22.91
CA GLN A 863 0.78 5.33 22.03
C GLN A 863 1.24 5.31 20.57
N GLN A 864 2.55 5.39 20.33
CA GLN A 864 3.10 5.44 18.97
C GLN A 864 3.17 4.06 18.30
N GLN A 865 3.61 3.02 19.03
CA GLN A 865 3.89 1.70 18.44
C GLN A 865 2.76 0.69 18.64
N TYR A 866 1.92 0.88 19.66
CA TYR A 866 0.85 -0.07 20.01
C TYR A 866 -0.54 0.60 20.16
N PRO A 867 -0.99 1.43 19.19
CA PRO A 867 -2.27 2.15 19.29
C PRO A 867 -3.47 1.19 19.41
N ASP A 868 -3.44 0.06 18.69
CA ASP A 868 -4.54 -0.92 18.72
C ASP A 868 -4.66 -1.66 20.06
N ARG A 869 -3.57 -1.67 20.85
CA ARG A 869 -3.47 -2.39 22.13
C ARG A 869 -3.66 -1.48 23.33
N MET A 870 -3.79 -0.17 23.13
CA MET A 870 -4.13 0.79 24.20
C MET A 870 -5.43 0.41 24.93
N SER A 871 -6.41 -0.16 24.23
CA SER A 871 -7.67 -0.64 24.83
C SER A 871 -7.46 -1.83 25.79
N MET A 872 -6.46 -2.68 25.50
CA MET A 872 -6.02 -3.80 26.34
C MET A 872 -5.10 -3.35 27.48
N TRP A 873 -4.50 -2.17 27.37
CA TRP A 873 -3.71 -1.55 28.43
C TRP A 873 -4.63 -1.01 29.54
N ARG A 874 -5.23 -1.93 30.29
CA ARG A 874 -6.02 -1.59 31.48
C ARG A 874 -5.15 -1.72 32.69
N TRP A 875 -4.92 -0.59 33.34
CA TRP A 875 -4.34 -0.50 34.66
C TRP A 875 -5.25 -1.22 35.67
N LYS A 876 -4.89 -2.46 36.05
CA LYS A 876 -5.47 -3.12 37.22
C LYS A 876 -4.81 -2.55 38.46
N ASN A 877 -5.41 -1.51 39.02
CA ASN A 877 -5.11 -1.07 40.38
C ASN A 877 -5.80 -2.00 41.37
N ASN A 878 -5.31 -3.23 41.48
CA ASN A 878 -5.66 -4.07 42.63
C ASN A 878 -4.54 -3.96 43.66
N PRO A 879 -4.75 -3.23 44.77
CA PRO A 879 -3.85 -3.26 45.92
C PRO A 879 -3.98 -4.55 46.75
N THR A 880 -4.55 -5.63 46.22
CA THR A 880 -4.81 -6.86 46.98
C THR A 880 -4.21 -8.10 46.30
N LEU A 881 -3.11 -8.57 46.89
CA LEU A 881 -2.63 -9.96 47.03
C LEU A 881 -2.36 -10.82 45.78
N PRO A 882 -1.41 -11.77 45.87
CA PRO A 882 -1.04 -12.66 44.78
C PRO A 882 -2.15 -13.70 44.59
N LEU A 883 -2.58 -13.92 43.36
CA LEU A 883 -3.35 -15.12 43.02
C LEU A 883 -2.41 -16.09 42.33
N SER A 884 -1.89 -16.99 43.17
CA SER A 884 -1.58 -18.36 42.80
C SER A 884 -2.81 -18.99 42.12
N THR A 885 -2.64 -19.42 40.87
CA THR A 885 -3.07 -20.70 40.29
C THR A 885 -2.42 -20.82 38.93
#